data_AF-A0A817LCP3-F1
#
_entry.id   AF-A0A817LCP3-F1
#
_cell.length_a   1.000
_cell.length_b   1.000
_cell.length_c   1.000
_cell.angle_alpha   90.00
_cell.angle_beta   90.00
_cell.angle_gamma   90.00
#
_symmetry.space_group_name_H-M   'P 1'
#
loop_
_entity.id
_entity.type
_entity.pdbx_description
1 polymer ?
#
loop_
_entity_poly.entity_id
_entity_poly.type
_entity_poly.pdbx_seq_one_letter_code
_entity_poly.pdbx_strand_id
1 'polypeptide(L)'
;MESSYQMDMLRGRCQELPEVRSKVVRVFVSSTFSGREYYTLSERDSLIDSVFSKLKDYCREKYGLEFQYSDMRWGIENESADNHSEVETCLNEIKLCQKYSVATNFVVLLSHRYGSRPTPATIHASLFEQLQRIILFDLNLTEDAELLSQWYQLDTNCIPSAYILRPISSMLPNIKSTELNEMKKAAKEWTKINNRIRTCLRQAAAKCFEQGQINANEYDDFFISVTEKEIINGILSVPNANERTLCFLREIDDIYDHLLDSKASRFIDLNYSDDGKPIIDYEAEQLLNRLKSTRIPNVLQSNNIYSYKVHWKQNGINRNDHAEYISKFNDDFYDAIKQQIDNCVKSRIMIISGPLQHEILEHAIQCKTYVAKFHGRADVLDKLEKYIKNEKENRPCIVYGASGCGKTSVLAKAATEALNWWSDRAVSVILRFLGTTPTSSTVYKTILSISQHICKLYNLSMEIYPDVLQLRHQLETNLLIRIPANEYLVLLLDSIDQLEPEAYDCQWLVGTFPHNVKCIVSTIPDHGNILAHLKGIINYNQLSPNETEHLLVSVPSFEVSTVEIVYNDWLAMKKRSLSDEQRLFIHIEDRLEESQIQDILIGNDSSKAVFLSNDRLRDHDHSGWNEIYSEMIEENRKNRQLRLIYADFTYSTYNLKKMTIALSKDMTINQTISNSQLSENDVKGKTHCPTISSSSTKKYINILLFGESGVGKSTFINAFANYLYFQTLDQAQQEKPIVIIPVSFTMTINDIFDEKIIKFGDIDSNENHNNLGQSVTQKCQCYVFDISQDKKLCIIDTPGFGDTRGDNQDNLNMEEIFSFLHNIPYLNGICLLFKPEILELHPYFYSCFTQLFDYFGENIRDYIIFCFTNARSTFFAPGNTRTLLKTFFDSFPIKNIPFEKNNTFCFDSEAFRYLVALQNSIEFDPNERNEFEQSWLRSVIESKRFRNFLCNQHSYRKNIQWQSIKHAQFQIKNMIRPILETLRNHLRNIILYNSNSCIKLQATHTKQSTMICYAYNRHPKNYGAIWIMPDHLHYSPDMCTSGEQKPIKYTLNYEFLNQKVDESIKELKSEHDNLYVTCAKFSYFLMKTSSNSKENPFLSDINRIIHEEKYICRTQTMNDLNRQLLNRLEELKIKYEEYLHTIKSSSDDLTLSGIYNLIKSTYKISMIKIQLNAINKYQQTLVLNNQHEVFIDKTCS
;
A
#
# COMPACT_ATOMS: atom_id res chain seq x y z
N MET A 1 -2.55 35.64 -34.29
CA MET A 1 -1.46 34.95 -33.57
C MET A 1 -1.64 33.43 -33.57
N GLU A 2 -2.89 32.92 -33.54
CA GLU A 2 -3.20 31.47 -33.53
C GLU A 2 -2.65 30.63 -34.70
N SER A 3 -2.40 31.21 -35.89
CA SER A 3 -1.95 30.46 -37.08
C SER A 3 -0.44 30.16 -37.14
N SER A 4 0.42 30.96 -36.51
CA SER A 4 1.89 30.74 -36.54
C SER A 4 2.28 29.56 -35.65
N TYR A 5 1.70 29.52 -34.46
CA TYR A 5 2.02 28.55 -33.42
C TYR A 5 1.73 27.10 -33.82
N GLN A 6 0.57 26.86 -34.40
CA GLN A 6 0.18 25.52 -34.87
C GLN A 6 1.08 25.05 -36.01
N MET A 7 1.51 25.94 -36.90
CA MET A 7 2.42 25.61 -37.99
C MET A 7 3.85 25.35 -37.50
N ASP A 8 4.32 26.08 -36.48
CA ASP A 8 5.63 25.81 -35.87
C ASP A 8 5.65 24.42 -35.19
N MET A 9 4.56 24.04 -34.50
CA MET A 9 4.41 22.71 -33.92
C MET A 9 4.37 21.60 -34.99
N LEU A 10 3.62 21.79 -36.09
CA LEU A 10 3.57 20.85 -37.21
C LEU A 10 4.93 20.67 -37.91
N ARG A 11 5.78 21.72 -37.89
CA ARG A 11 7.15 21.66 -38.44
C ARG A 11 8.16 21.02 -37.50
N GLY A 12 7.78 20.69 -36.26
CA GLY A 12 8.66 20.10 -35.26
C GLY A 12 9.46 21.12 -34.44
N ARG A 13 9.11 22.42 -34.47
CA ARG A 13 9.79 23.47 -33.68
C ARG A 13 9.32 23.43 -32.22
N CYS A 14 10.14 22.88 -31.33
CA CYS A 14 9.79 22.62 -29.92
C CYS A 14 10.15 23.73 -28.91
N GLN A 15 10.42 24.96 -29.36
CA GLN A 15 10.94 26.02 -28.48
C GLN A 15 9.87 26.54 -27.49
N GLU A 16 8.67 26.85 -27.98
CA GLU A 16 7.53 27.32 -27.17
C GLU A 16 6.39 26.29 -27.20
N LEU A 17 6.52 25.16 -26.49
CA LEU A 17 5.44 24.18 -26.39
C LEU A 17 4.43 24.57 -25.29
N PRO A 18 3.13 24.30 -25.46
CA PRO A 18 2.14 24.47 -24.41
C PRO A 18 2.35 23.38 -23.35
N GLU A 19 2.01 23.64 -22.09
CA GLU A 19 2.19 22.66 -21.01
C GLU A 19 1.37 21.37 -21.27
N VAL A 20 1.96 20.19 -21.00
CA VAL A 20 1.28 18.90 -21.20
C VAL A 20 0.06 18.81 -20.31
N ARG A 21 -1.00 18.26 -20.89
CA ARG A 21 -2.27 17.90 -20.26
C ARG A 21 -2.07 16.94 -19.10
N SER A 22 -2.06 17.46 -17.89
CA SER A 22 -2.65 16.68 -16.81
C SER A 22 -4.15 16.56 -17.08
N LYS A 23 -4.72 15.37 -16.90
CA LYS A 23 -6.19 15.20 -16.87
C LYS A 23 -6.73 15.37 -15.45
N VAL A 24 -5.97 16.01 -14.56
CA VAL A 24 -6.27 16.06 -13.14
C VAL A 24 -6.45 17.51 -12.68
N VAL A 25 -7.51 17.77 -11.92
CA VAL A 25 -7.65 18.94 -11.06
C VAL A 25 -7.19 18.50 -9.68
N ARG A 26 -6.00 18.91 -9.24
CA ARG A 26 -5.40 18.53 -7.96
C ARG A 26 -5.33 19.76 -7.05
N VAL A 27 -6.08 19.77 -5.96
CA VAL A 27 -6.22 20.93 -5.07
C VAL A 27 -5.51 20.70 -3.74
N PHE A 28 -4.54 21.53 -3.39
CA PHE A 28 -3.98 21.55 -2.04
C PHE A 28 -4.87 22.37 -1.10
N VAL A 29 -5.29 21.79 0.04
CA VAL A 29 -6.10 22.48 1.05
C VAL A 29 -5.25 22.87 2.25
N SER A 30 -4.86 24.14 2.32
CA SER A 30 -4.03 24.71 3.39
C SER A 30 -4.86 25.24 4.57
N SER A 31 -4.40 25.00 5.78
CA SER A 31 -4.92 25.57 7.04
C SER A 31 -3.92 25.36 8.19
N THR A 32 -4.13 26.01 9.32
CA THR A 32 -3.22 25.94 10.48
C THR A 32 -3.18 24.56 11.16
N PHE A 33 -1.97 24.05 11.44
CA PHE A 33 -1.75 22.84 12.23
C PHE A 33 -2.15 23.03 13.70
N SER A 34 -2.97 22.14 14.28
CA SER A 34 -3.32 22.20 15.70
C SER A 34 -3.48 20.83 16.39
N GLY A 35 -2.51 19.92 16.20
CA GLY A 35 -2.53 18.60 16.85
C GLY A 35 -3.77 17.78 16.49
N ARG A 36 -4.20 16.85 17.37
CA ARG A 36 -5.34 15.92 17.10
C ARG A 36 -6.72 16.60 17.05
N GLU A 37 -6.81 17.92 17.16
CA GLU A 37 -8.08 18.67 17.23
C GLU A 37 -8.00 19.96 16.38
N TYR A 38 -8.42 19.91 15.10
CA TYR A 38 -8.32 21.04 14.16
C TYR A 38 -9.46 22.07 14.26
N TYR A 39 -9.15 23.36 14.17
CA TYR A 39 -10.14 24.46 14.21
C TYR A 39 -11.03 24.57 12.97
N THR A 40 -10.62 23.94 11.87
CA THR A 40 -11.36 23.82 10.60
C THR A 40 -11.91 22.40 10.38
N LEU A 41 -11.96 21.57 11.43
CA LEU A 41 -12.48 20.19 11.32
C LEU A 41 -13.90 20.17 10.71
N SER A 42 -14.77 21.08 11.17
CA SER A 42 -16.17 21.10 10.73
C SER A 42 -16.30 21.41 9.23
N GLU A 43 -15.53 22.34 8.71
CA GLU A 43 -15.49 22.67 7.29
C GLU A 43 -14.94 21.50 6.47
N ARG A 44 -13.82 20.92 6.92
CA ARG A 44 -13.08 19.91 6.13
C ARG A 44 -13.77 18.56 6.08
N ASP A 45 -14.32 18.09 7.20
CA ASP A 45 -15.17 16.89 7.22
C ASP A 45 -16.36 17.08 6.28
N SER A 46 -16.95 18.28 6.27
CA SER A 46 -18.07 18.58 5.39
C SER A 46 -17.69 18.61 3.90
N LEU A 47 -16.49 19.09 3.55
CA LEU A 47 -15.98 19.02 2.17
C LEU A 47 -15.83 17.57 1.69
N ILE A 48 -15.27 16.70 2.54
CA ILE A 48 -15.09 15.27 2.25
C ILE A 48 -16.44 14.59 2.05
N ASP A 49 -17.37 14.81 2.98
CA ASP A 49 -18.68 14.15 2.97
C ASP A 49 -19.57 14.58 1.79
N SER A 50 -19.46 15.84 1.34
CA SER A 50 -20.51 16.43 0.50
C SER A 50 -20.07 17.22 -0.73
N VAL A 51 -18.80 17.64 -0.83
CA VAL A 51 -18.31 18.52 -1.92
C VAL A 51 -17.35 17.79 -2.85
N PHE A 52 -16.35 17.09 -2.33
CA PHE A 52 -15.32 16.46 -3.16
C PHE A 52 -15.87 15.37 -4.08
N SER A 53 -16.84 14.57 -3.62
CA SER A 53 -17.54 13.60 -4.48
C SER A 53 -18.23 14.29 -5.65
N LYS A 54 -18.97 15.38 -5.40
CA LYS A 54 -19.65 16.17 -6.45
C LYS A 54 -18.67 16.79 -7.45
N LEU A 55 -17.51 17.28 -6.99
CA LEU A 55 -16.46 17.81 -7.87
C LEU A 55 -15.82 16.71 -8.72
N LYS A 56 -15.65 15.51 -8.16
CA LYS A 56 -15.14 14.33 -8.88
C LYS A 56 -16.08 13.91 -10.00
N ASP A 57 -17.37 13.80 -9.71
CA ASP A 57 -18.40 13.49 -10.71
C ASP A 57 -18.45 14.57 -11.79
N TYR A 58 -18.49 15.85 -11.38
CA TYR A 58 -18.53 16.97 -12.32
C TYR A 58 -17.33 17.02 -13.29
N CYS A 59 -16.12 16.85 -12.76
CA CYS A 59 -14.89 16.83 -13.58
C CYS A 59 -14.91 15.66 -14.57
N ARG A 60 -15.32 14.47 -14.10
CA ARG A 60 -15.35 13.24 -14.89
C ARG A 60 -16.39 13.32 -16.00
N GLU A 61 -17.62 13.70 -15.65
CA GLU A 61 -18.75 13.70 -16.58
C GLU A 61 -18.68 14.80 -17.62
N LYS A 62 -18.29 16.03 -17.21
CA LYS A 62 -18.33 17.18 -18.11
C LYS A 62 -17.08 17.31 -18.98
N TYR A 63 -15.91 16.98 -18.42
CA TYR A 63 -14.62 17.25 -19.06
C TYR A 63 -13.70 16.03 -19.19
N GLY A 64 -14.08 14.86 -18.65
CA GLY A 64 -13.20 13.69 -18.60
C GLY A 64 -11.95 13.93 -17.76
N LEU A 65 -12.03 14.85 -16.78
CA LEU A 65 -10.97 15.17 -15.84
C LEU A 65 -11.18 14.39 -14.54
N GLU A 66 -10.08 14.04 -13.89
CA GLU A 66 -10.07 13.49 -12.54
C GLU A 66 -9.94 14.62 -11.52
N PHE A 67 -10.72 14.57 -10.43
CA PHE A 67 -10.55 15.49 -9.31
C PHE A 67 -9.81 14.80 -8.17
N GLN A 68 -8.74 15.43 -7.68
CA GLN A 68 -7.95 15.01 -6.54
C GLN A 68 -7.83 16.18 -5.56
N TYR A 69 -7.79 15.89 -4.26
CA TYR A 69 -7.45 16.87 -3.25
C TYR A 69 -6.30 16.34 -2.40
N SER A 70 -5.47 17.25 -1.91
CA SER A 70 -4.34 16.94 -1.06
C SER A 70 -4.44 17.73 0.22
N ASP A 71 -4.52 17.01 1.32
CA ASP A 71 -4.75 17.57 2.63
C ASP A 71 -3.80 16.96 3.65
N MET A 72 -2.65 17.61 3.81
CA MET A 72 -1.56 17.12 4.64
C MET A 72 -1.86 17.17 6.15
N ARG A 73 -3.04 17.65 6.61
CA ARG A 73 -3.36 17.62 8.05
C ARG A 73 -4.00 16.30 8.47
N TRP A 74 -4.34 15.44 7.51
CA TRP A 74 -4.71 14.05 7.74
C TRP A 74 -3.56 13.14 7.27
N GLY A 75 -2.52 12.96 8.10
CA GLY A 75 -1.49 11.94 7.81
C GLY A 75 -0.03 12.36 7.81
N ILE A 76 0.36 13.49 8.41
CA ILE A 76 1.80 13.71 8.69
C ILE A 76 2.22 12.81 9.86
N GLU A 77 3.11 11.86 9.56
CA GLU A 77 3.63 10.84 10.47
C GLU A 77 4.52 11.40 11.60
N ASN A 78 4.67 10.63 12.68
CA ASN A 78 5.64 10.92 13.74
C ASN A 78 7.11 10.92 13.24
N GLU A 79 7.41 10.25 12.12
CA GLU A 79 8.76 10.23 11.53
C GLU A 79 9.14 11.54 10.83
N SER A 80 8.17 12.24 10.23
CA SER A 80 8.41 13.59 9.68
C SER A 80 8.70 14.61 10.78
N ALA A 81 8.11 14.42 11.96
CA ALA A 81 8.41 15.22 13.14
C ALA A 81 9.79 14.93 13.74
N ASP A 82 10.26 13.68 13.66
CA ASP A 82 11.61 13.31 14.09
C ASP A 82 12.69 13.97 13.22
N ASN A 83 12.49 14.03 11.90
CA ASN A 83 13.45 14.57 10.94
C ASN A 83 13.19 16.04 10.53
N HIS A 84 12.21 16.71 11.16
CA HIS A 84 11.83 18.11 10.87
C HIS A 84 11.42 18.40 9.41
N SER A 85 10.87 17.39 8.72
CA SER A 85 10.59 17.45 7.28
C SER A 85 9.15 17.85 6.94
N GLU A 86 8.28 18.14 7.92
CA GLU A 86 6.85 18.37 7.66
C GLU A 86 6.60 19.56 6.72
N VAL A 87 7.35 20.65 6.92
CA VAL A 87 7.24 21.86 6.10
C VAL A 87 7.67 21.57 4.66
N GLU A 88 8.80 20.87 4.49
CA GLU A 88 9.30 20.53 3.17
C GLU A 88 8.33 19.62 2.41
N THR A 89 7.73 18.63 3.09
CA THR A 89 6.70 17.77 2.50
C THR A 89 5.50 18.58 2.02
N CYS A 90 4.99 19.53 2.83
CA CYS A 90 3.87 20.38 2.43
C CYS A 90 4.22 21.25 1.21
N LEU A 91 5.41 21.86 1.20
CA LEU A 91 5.85 22.70 0.08
C LEU A 91 6.07 21.90 -1.21
N ASN A 92 6.58 20.67 -1.11
CA ASN A 92 6.73 19.78 -2.26
C ASN A 92 5.37 19.37 -2.82
N GLU A 93 4.39 19.08 -1.96
CA GLU A 93 3.03 18.74 -2.38
C GLU A 93 2.32 19.93 -3.07
N ILE A 94 2.50 21.16 -2.57
CA ILE A 94 2.01 22.37 -3.24
C ILE A 94 2.60 22.49 -4.66
N LYS A 95 3.90 22.25 -4.83
CA LYS A 95 4.55 22.26 -6.15
C LYS A 95 3.98 21.19 -7.09
N LEU A 96 3.63 20.00 -6.56
CA LEU A 96 2.98 18.95 -7.35
C LEU A 96 1.57 19.38 -7.79
N CYS A 97 0.77 19.96 -6.89
CA CYS A 97 -0.55 20.51 -7.24
C CYS A 97 -0.44 21.61 -8.31
N GLN A 98 0.55 22.50 -8.20
CA GLN A 98 0.77 23.55 -9.19
C GLN A 98 1.20 23.00 -10.56
N LYS A 99 2.06 21.97 -10.56
CA LYS A 99 2.56 21.34 -11.77
C LYS A 99 1.50 20.52 -12.50
N TYR A 100 0.64 19.82 -11.77
CA TYR A 100 -0.30 18.87 -12.35
C TYR A 100 -1.74 19.38 -12.39
N SER A 101 -2.17 20.36 -11.59
CA SER A 101 -3.58 20.75 -11.62
C SER A 101 -3.92 21.56 -12.87
N VAL A 102 -4.97 21.15 -13.56
CA VAL A 102 -5.53 21.89 -14.69
C VAL A 102 -6.16 23.20 -14.24
N ALA A 103 -6.80 23.26 -13.08
CA ALA A 103 -7.55 24.43 -12.65
C ALA A 103 -7.07 24.91 -11.28
N THR A 104 -7.98 25.06 -10.33
CA THR A 104 -7.66 25.34 -8.94
C THR A 104 -6.58 24.39 -8.44
N ASN A 105 -5.49 24.93 -7.89
CA ASN A 105 -4.37 24.16 -7.39
C ASN A 105 -4.11 24.39 -5.89
N PHE A 106 -4.65 25.46 -5.32
CA PHE A 106 -4.42 25.83 -3.93
C PHE A 106 -5.64 26.54 -3.33
N VAL A 107 -6.09 26.09 -2.17
CA VAL A 107 -7.15 26.71 -1.38
C VAL A 107 -6.66 26.87 0.05
N VAL A 108 -6.87 28.05 0.63
CA VAL A 108 -6.53 28.30 2.05
C VAL A 108 -7.78 28.57 2.88
N LEU A 109 -7.87 27.93 4.05
CA LEU A 109 -8.90 28.14 5.06
C LEU A 109 -8.28 28.87 6.28
N LEU A 110 -8.63 30.13 6.51
CA LEU A 110 -8.12 30.93 7.63
C LEU A 110 -9.23 31.30 8.61
N SER A 111 -8.87 31.36 9.90
CA SER A 111 -9.73 31.92 10.95
C SER A 111 -8.85 32.67 11.95
N HIS A 112 -9.06 32.57 13.27
CA HIS A 112 -8.35 33.34 14.29
C HIS A 112 -7.01 32.75 14.75
N ARG A 113 -6.54 31.67 14.12
CA ARG A 113 -5.29 30.98 14.49
C ARG A 113 -4.22 31.09 13.40
N TYR A 114 -3.09 31.67 13.75
CA TYR A 114 -1.90 31.83 12.91
C TYR A 114 -1.01 30.57 12.90
N GLY A 115 -0.85 29.92 14.06
CA GLY A 115 -0.20 28.61 14.17
C GLY A 115 1.28 28.58 14.53
N SER A 116 1.83 27.37 14.46
CA SER A 116 3.21 27.10 14.83
C SER A 116 4.20 27.82 13.91
N ARG A 117 5.18 28.46 14.54
CA ARG A 117 6.38 29.08 13.94
C ARG A 117 7.55 28.17 14.29
N PRO A 118 7.84 27.14 13.46
CA PRO A 118 8.81 26.10 13.80
C PRO A 118 10.25 26.61 13.69
N THR A 119 11.15 25.93 14.39
CA THR A 119 12.59 26.10 14.23
C THR A 119 13.00 25.69 12.81
N PRO A 120 13.79 26.48 12.07
CA PRO A 120 14.20 26.13 10.70
C PRO A 120 15.00 24.84 10.66
N ALA A 121 14.55 23.84 9.90
CA ALA A 121 15.25 22.57 9.74
C ALA A 121 16.58 22.72 8.97
N THR A 122 16.71 23.76 8.15
CA THR A 122 17.89 24.04 7.33
C THR A 122 18.20 25.53 7.36
N ILE A 123 19.47 25.87 7.59
CA ILE A 123 19.97 27.25 7.58
C ILE A 123 21.25 27.27 6.74
N HIS A 124 21.36 28.21 5.79
CA HIS A 124 22.58 28.39 5.00
C HIS A 124 23.81 28.57 5.89
N ALA A 125 24.95 27.97 5.53
CA ALA A 125 26.13 27.92 6.41
C ALA A 125 26.62 29.31 6.81
N SER A 126 26.71 30.25 5.86
CA SER A 126 27.11 31.63 6.13
C SER A 126 26.18 32.32 7.12
N LEU A 127 24.86 32.11 6.99
CA LEU A 127 23.87 32.68 7.89
C LEU A 127 23.92 32.02 9.27
N PHE A 128 24.07 30.70 9.35
CA PHE A 128 24.17 29.98 10.62
C PHE A 128 25.38 30.45 11.44
N GLU A 129 26.55 30.54 10.80
CA GLU A 129 27.78 31.01 11.44
C GLU A 129 27.64 32.46 11.94
N GLN A 130 26.94 33.30 11.17
CA GLN A 130 26.65 34.67 11.57
C GLN A 130 25.71 34.75 12.77
N LEU A 131 24.61 34.00 12.75
CA LEU A 131 23.68 33.90 13.89
C LEU A 131 24.43 33.40 15.13
N GLN A 132 25.27 32.39 14.99
CA GLN A 132 26.06 31.85 16.09
C GLN A 132 27.03 32.89 16.67
N ARG A 133 27.69 33.70 15.84
CA ARG A 133 28.53 34.83 16.31
C ARG A 133 27.70 35.84 17.10
N ILE A 134 26.50 36.19 16.62
CA ILE A 134 25.63 37.11 17.35
C ILE A 134 25.22 36.52 18.72
N ILE A 135 24.86 35.24 18.76
CA ILE A 135 24.47 34.57 20.00
C ILE A 135 25.63 34.58 20.99
N LEU A 136 26.85 34.31 20.53
CA LEU A 136 28.04 34.21 21.38
C LEU A 136 28.52 35.58 21.91
N PHE A 137 28.68 36.57 21.03
CA PHE A 137 29.36 37.84 21.35
C PHE A 137 28.41 39.01 21.64
N ASP A 138 27.28 39.04 20.93
CA ASP A 138 26.38 40.19 20.92
C ASP A 138 25.21 40.01 21.91
N LEU A 139 24.81 38.77 22.17
CA LEU A 139 23.79 38.38 23.15
C LEU A 139 24.38 37.76 24.42
N ASN A 140 25.67 37.38 24.41
CA ASN A 140 26.36 36.70 25.51
C ASN A 140 25.67 35.39 25.98
N LEU A 141 25.12 34.61 25.04
CA LEU A 141 24.41 33.35 25.30
C LEU A 141 25.29 32.14 24.96
N THR A 142 26.40 31.97 25.68
CA THR A 142 27.41 30.93 25.40
C THR A 142 26.82 29.51 25.42
N GLU A 143 25.99 29.19 26.42
CA GLU A 143 25.35 27.86 26.53
C GLU A 143 24.42 27.55 25.34
N ASP A 144 23.69 28.55 24.82
CA ASP A 144 22.78 28.34 23.70
C ASP A 144 23.53 28.22 22.37
N ALA A 145 24.68 28.89 22.22
CA ALA A 145 25.58 28.70 21.06
C ALA A 145 26.18 27.29 21.01
N GLU A 146 26.53 26.71 22.17
CA GLU A 146 26.94 25.30 22.28
C GLU A 146 25.78 24.35 21.95
N LEU A 147 24.58 24.64 22.46
CA LEU A 147 23.38 23.86 22.16
C LEU A 147 23.09 23.83 20.65
N LEU A 148 23.21 24.95 19.96
CA LEU A 148 23.06 25.02 18.50
C LEU A 148 24.08 24.14 17.78
N SER A 149 25.34 24.14 18.22
CA SER A 149 26.40 23.31 17.62
C SER A 149 26.17 21.81 17.80
N GLN A 150 25.48 21.42 18.89
CA GLN A 150 25.12 20.03 19.14
C GLN A 150 23.95 19.55 18.27
N TRP A 151 22.99 20.44 18.01
CA TRP A 151 21.75 20.10 17.32
C TRP A 151 21.78 20.35 15.82
N TYR A 152 22.64 21.24 15.31
CA TYR A 152 22.81 21.46 13.88
C TYR A 152 24.10 20.82 13.35
N GLN A 153 24.01 20.16 12.20
CA GLN A 153 25.14 19.53 11.53
C GLN A 153 25.35 20.14 10.14
N LEU A 154 26.60 20.49 9.83
CA LEU A 154 26.98 20.97 8.49
C LEU A 154 26.83 19.86 7.45
N ASP A 155 26.03 20.10 6.43
CA ASP A 155 25.95 19.30 5.20
C ASP A 155 26.71 20.01 4.08
N THR A 156 27.91 19.50 3.79
CA THR A 156 28.77 19.97 2.70
C THR A 156 28.33 19.43 1.34
N ASN A 157 27.44 18.43 1.30
CA ASN A 157 26.92 17.91 0.04
C ASN A 157 25.81 18.80 -0.51
N CYS A 158 25.26 19.73 0.28
CA CYS A 158 24.34 20.77 -0.18
C CYS A 158 25.13 21.94 -0.82
N ILE A 159 24.61 22.52 -1.92
CA ILE A 159 25.20 23.69 -2.58
C ILE A 159 24.22 24.87 -2.62
N PRO A 160 24.52 26.01 -1.97
CA PRO A 160 25.63 26.20 -1.03
C PRO A 160 25.43 25.36 0.25
N SER A 161 26.52 25.09 0.97
CA SER A 161 26.48 24.28 2.20
C SER A 161 25.51 24.85 3.23
N ALA A 162 24.90 23.97 4.01
CA ALA A 162 23.88 24.35 4.98
C ALA A 162 24.00 23.53 6.26
N TYR A 163 23.60 24.12 7.38
CA TYR A 163 23.43 23.40 8.64
C TYR A 163 22.01 22.82 8.71
N ILE A 164 21.93 21.52 8.97
CA ILE A 164 20.69 20.74 9.08
C ILE A 164 20.43 20.41 10.54
N LEU A 165 19.22 20.65 11.00
CA LEU A 165 18.76 20.26 12.33
C LEU A 165 18.71 18.73 12.41
N ARG A 166 19.44 18.15 13.37
CA ARG A 166 19.56 16.70 13.54
C ARG A 166 18.22 16.07 13.94
N PRO A 167 17.98 14.79 13.56
CA PRO A 167 16.78 14.08 14.01
C PRO A 167 16.65 14.05 15.52
N ILE A 168 15.44 14.22 16.05
CA ILE A 168 15.21 14.27 17.51
C ILE A 168 15.72 12.98 18.17
N SER A 169 15.47 11.83 17.57
CA SER A 169 15.88 10.51 18.05
C SER A 169 17.40 10.29 18.07
N SER A 170 18.17 11.08 17.33
CA SER A 170 19.64 11.01 17.37
C SER A 170 20.22 11.56 18.67
N MET A 171 19.53 12.53 19.29
CA MET A 171 19.93 13.17 20.55
C MET A 171 19.07 12.70 21.74
N LEU A 172 17.81 12.34 21.49
CA LEU A 172 16.83 11.85 22.47
C LEU A 172 16.22 10.51 22.00
N PRO A 173 16.95 9.38 22.12
CA PRO A 173 16.50 8.07 21.59
C PRO A 173 15.14 7.62 22.14
N ASN A 174 14.83 7.99 23.39
CA ASN A 174 13.60 7.62 24.08
C ASN A 174 12.34 8.25 23.48
N ILE A 175 12.45 9.19 22.53
CA ILE A 175 11.29 9.72 21.80
C ILE A 175 10.61 8.66 20.92
N LYS A 176 11.34 7.59 20.57
CA LYS A 176 10.82 6.40 19.86
C LYS A 176 10.58 5.21 20.79
N SER A 177 10.60 5.41 22.12
CA SER A 177 10.36 4.33 23.09
C SER A 177 8.93 3.78 22.99
N THR A 178 8.78 2.46 23.11
CA THR A 178 7.47 1.80 23.24
C THR A 178 6.83 2.07 24.61
N GLU A 179 7.60 2.57 25.58
CA GLU A 179 7.10 2.96 26.89
C GLU A 179 6.56 4.39 26.90
N LEU A 180 5.24 4.52 27.09
CA LEU A 180 4.52 5.80 27.01
C LEU A 180 5.08 6.87 27.96
N ASN A 181 5.57 6.49 29.14
CA ASN A 181 6.11 7.42 30.13
C ASN A 181 7.47 7.99 29.71
N GLU A 182 8.34 7.17 29.12
CA GLU A 182 9.64 7.62 28.61
C GLU A 182 9.47 8.50 27.38
N MET A 183 8.60 8.09 26.45
CA MET A 183 8.24 8.89 25.28
C MET A 183 7.70 10.27 25.68
N LYS A 184 6.79 10.34 26.67
CA LYS A 184 6.26 11.62 27.18
C LYS A 184 7.32 12.49 27.85
N LYS A 185 8.28 11.90 28.58
CA LYS A 185 9.40 12.64 29.18
C LYS A 185 10.31 13.21 28.10
N ALA A 186 10.70 12.39 27.12
CA ALA A 186 11.53 12.82 25.99
C ALA A 186 10.84 13.91 25.16
N ALA A 187 9.52 13.82 24.92
CA ALA A 187 8.76 14.85 24.22
C ALA A 187 8.71 16.19 24.99
N LYS A 188 8.56 16.15 26.32
CA LYS A 188 8.64 17.35 27.17
C LYS A 188 10.04 17.97 27.14
N GLU A 189 11.07 17.14 27.19
CA GLU A 189 12.46 17.58 27.10
C GLU A 189 12.77 18.23 25.75
N TRP A 190 12.37 17.59 24.66
CA TRP A 190 12.46 18.17 23.31
C TRP A 190 11.74 19.52 23.23
N THR A 191 10.53 19.63 23.77
CA THR A 191 9.77 20.89 23.78
C THR A 191 10.57 22.01 24.46
N LYS A 192 11.25 21.70 25.58
CA LYS A 192 12.10 22.67 26.30
C LYS A 192 13.33 23.06 25.47
N ILE A 193 14.02 22.09 24.88
CA ILE A 193 15.21 22.31 24.04
C ILE A 193 14.86 23.13 22.80
N ASN A 194 13.82 22.71 22.06
CA ASN A 194 13.36 23.38 20.85
C ASN A 194 12.93 24.83 21.12
N ASN A 195 12.28 25.10 22.27
CA ASN A 195 11.95 26.46 22.66
C ASN A 195 13.20 27.34 22.90
N ARG A 196 14.26 26.79 23.52
CA ARG A 196 15.53 27.52 23.70
C ARG A 196 16.19 27.82 22.35
N ILE A 197 16.33 26.81 21.50
CA ILE A 197 16.90 26.93 20.15
C ILE A 197 16.12 27.98 19.35
N ARG A 198 14.79 27.89 19.33
CA ARG A 198 13.94 28.85 18.62
C ARG A 198 14.10 30.29 19.14
N THR A 199 14.15 30.46 20.45
CA THR A 199 14.25 31.79 21.07
C THR A 199 15.58 32.45 20.74
N CYS A 200 16.70 31.73 20.89
CA CYS A 200 18.02 32.28 20.59
C CYS A 200 18.19 32.61 19.10
N LEU A 201 17.73 31.73 18.20
CA LEU A 201 17.78 31.99 16.75
C LEU A 201 16.94 33.22 16.36
N ARG A 202 15.75 33.39 16.94
CA ARG A 202 14.91 34.58 16.67
C ARG A 202 15.54 35.87 17.16
N GLN A 203 16.12 35.88 18.36
CA GLN A 203 16.84 37.04 18.88
C GLN A 203 18.03 37.42 17.99
N ALA A 204 18.80 36.42 17.56
CA ALA A 204 19.93 36.63 16.67
C ALA A 204 19.49 37.13 15.29
N ALA A 205 18.44 36.53 14.71
CA ALA A 205 17.90 36.94 13.42
C ALA A 205 17.34 38.37 13.46
N ALA A 206 16.66 38.76 14.54
CA ALA A 206 16.20 40.14 14.73
C ALA A 206 17.37 41.12 14.74
N LYS A 207 18.45 40.81 15.46
CA LYS A 207 19.64 41.66 15.49
C LYS A 207 20.36 41.71 14.12
N CYS A 208 20.47 40.59 13.41
CA CYS A 208 20.98 40.56 12.03
C CYS A 208 20.16 41.49 11.13
N PHE A 209 18.82 41.45 11.24
CA PHE A 209 17.93 42.23 10.40
C PHE A 209 18.04 43.74 10.71
N GLU A 210 18.08 44.11 11.99
CA GLU A 210 18.34 45.50 12.42
C GLU A 210 19.69 46.03 11.93
N GLN A 211 20.70 45.18 11.87
CA GLN A 211 22.03 45.51 11.34
C GLN A 211 22.11 45.47 9.79
N GLY A 212 21.00 45.18 9.10
CA GLY A 212 20.94 45.09 7.64
C GLY A 212 21.74 43.91 7.05
N GLN A 213 22.03 42.90 7.86
CA GLN A 213 22.85 41.75 7.48
C GLN A 213 22.07 40.63 6.80
N ILE A 214 20.76 40.55 7.05
CA ILE A 214 19.85 39.61 6.40
C ILE A 214 18.68 40.36 5.78
N ASN A 215 18.11 39.82 4.72
CA ASN A 215 16.95 40.40 4.05
C ASN A 215 15.62 39.95 4.68
N ALA A 216 14.50 40.51 4.22
CA ALA A 216 13.17 40.22 4.75
C ALA A 216 12.74 38.75 4.57
N ASN A 217 13.17 38.06 3.50
CA ASN A 217 12.84 36.65 3.28
C ASN A 217 13.62 35.75 4.24
N GLU A 218 14.91 36.04 4.46
CA GLU A 218 15.74 35.35 5.44
C GLU A 218 15.24 35.59 6.87
N TYR A 219 14.76 36.80 7.17
CA TYR A 219 14.10 37.10 8.43
C TYR A 219 12.82 36.28 8.60
N ASP A 220 11.94 36.29 7.60
CA ASP A 220 10.65 35.59 7.65
C ASP A 220 10.80 34.10 8.01
N ASP A 221 11.88 33.43 7.58
CA ASP A 221 12.13 32.01 7.86
C ASP A 221 12.12 31.63 9.35
N PHE A 222 12.42 32.57 10.25
CA PHE A 222 12.42 32.40 11.71
C PHE A 222 11.12 32.88 12.38
N PHE A 223 10.31 33.68 11.67
CA PHE A 223 9.20 34.41 12.26
C PHE A 223 7.81 33.96 11.81
N ILE A 224 7.67 33.46 10.59
CA ILE A 224 6.36 33.14 10.03
C ILE A 224 5.89 31.72 10.33
N SER A 225 4.58 31.50 10.31
CA SER A 225 3.99 30.17 10.52
C SER A 225 4.15 29.27 9.30
N VAL A 226 3.98 27.96 9.51
CA VAL A 226 3.96 26.99 8.39
C VAL A 226 2.86 27.34 7.37
N THR A 227 1.69 27.76 7.85
CA THR A 227 0.58 28.17 6.99
C THR A 227 0.90 29.42 6.18
N GLU A 228 1.63 30.39 6.75
CA GLU A 228 2.11 31.53 5.95
C GLU A 228 3.16 31.09 4.92
N LYS A 229 4.08 30.16 5.23
CA LYS A 229 4.99 29.58 4.23
C LYS A 229 4.24 28.91 3.08
N GLU A 230 3.17 28.19 3.38
CA GLU A 230 2.28 27.59 2.37
C GLU A 230 1.57 28.65 1.53
N ILE A 231 1.05 29.72 2.14
CA ILE A 231 0.39 30.82 1.41
C ILE A 231 1.38 31.59 0.54
N ILE A 232 2.63 31.79 1.00
CA ILE A 232 3.69 32.39 0.18
C ILE A 232 3.92 31.56 -1.07
N ASN A 233 4.04 30.23 -0.94
CA ASN A 233 4.32 29.33 -2.06
C ASN A 233 3.07 28.98 -2.88
N GLY A 234 1.87 29.10 -2.31
CA GLY A 234 0.60 28.73 -2.94
C GLY A 234 -0.12 29.90 -3.61
N ILE A 235 -0.02 31.11 -3.05
CA ILE A 235 -0.73 32.31 -3.52
C ILE A 235 0.25 33.44 -3.86
N LEU A 236 1.10 33.87 -2.92
CA LEU A 236 1.80 35.15 -3.04
C LEU A 236 2.94 35.16 -4.07
N SER A 237 3.58 34.01 -4.31
CA SER A 237 4.73 33.87 -5.21
C SER A 237 4.38 33.22 -6.55
N VAL A 238 3.10 32.93 -6.80
CA VAL A 238 2.65 32.13 -7.94
C VAL A 238 2.11 33.03 -9.05
N PRO A 239 2.53 32.84 -10.31
CA PRO A 239 1.93 33.56 -11.43
C PRO A 239 0.47 33.14 -11.62
N ASN A 240 -0.41 34.07 -12.00
CA ASN A 240 -1.84 33.82 -12.23
C ASN A 240 -2.60 33.27 -11.01
N ALA A 241 -2.23 33.67 -9.79
CA ALA A 241 -2.89 33.24 -8.56
C ALA A 241 -4.43 33.41 -8.61
N ASN A 242 -4.93 34.46 -9.25
CA ASN A 242 -6.37 34.72 -9.41
C ASN A 242 -7.13 33.68 -10.23
N GLU A 243 -6.46 32.94 -11.09
CA GLU A 243 -7.10 31.94 -11.95
C GLU A 243 -7.14 30.55 -11.29
N ARG A 244 -6.28 30.32 -10.30
CA ARG A 244 -5.98 28.97 -9.78
C ARG A 244 -6.05 28.84 -8.26
N THR A 245 -6.33 29.91 -7.52
CA THR A 245 -6.30 29.88 -6.06
C THR A 245 -7.53 30.53 -5.43
N LEU A 246 -7.87 30.09 -4.22
CA LEU A 246 -9.04 30.58 -3.46
C LEU A 246 -8.69 30.76 -1.98
N CYS A 247 -9.36 31.71 -1.33
CA CYS A 247 -9.21 31.98 0.10
C CYS A 247 -10.59 32.00 0.78
N PHE A 248 -10.75 31.21 1.85
CA PHE A 248 -11.95 31.20 2.68
C PHE A 248 -11.59 31.65 4.11
N LEU A 249 -12.29 32.66 4.61
CA LEU A 249 -12.04 33.34 5.87
C LEU A 249 -13.24 33.17 6.81
N ARG A 250 -13.03 32.60 8.00
CA ARG A 250 -14.04 32.55 9.06
C ARG A 250 -13.68 33.49 10.20
N GLU A 251 -14.55 34.45 10.46
CA GLU A 251 -14.49 35.37 11.58
C GLU A 251 -15.43 34.90 12.70
N ILE A 252 -14.88 34.59 13.88
CA ILE A 252 -15.60 34.39 15.14
C ILE A 252 -15.65 35.75 15.82
N ASP A 253 -16.82 36.37 15.91
CA ASP A 253 -16.94 37.78 16.31
C ASP A 253 -16.90 38.02 17.82
N ASP A 254 -17.19 37.00 18.62
CA ASP A 254 -17.17 37.02 20.09
C ASP A 254 -16.00 36.20 20.70
N ILE A 255 -14.96 35.85 19.91
CA ILE A 255 -13.87 34.98 20.37
C ILE A 255 -13.14 35.49 21.63
N TYR A 256 -13.03 36.81 21.79
CA TYR A 256 -12.35 37.42 22.94
C TYR A 256 -13.16 37.31 24.24
N ASP A 257 -14.48 37.10 24.15
CA ASP A 257 -15.34 36.91 25.31
C ASP A 257 -15.23 35.48 25.88
N HIS A 258 -14.73 34.54 25.09
CA HIS A 258 -14.67 33.11 25.42
C HIS A 258 -13.25 32.58 25.66
N LEU A 259 -12.26 33.44 25.90
CA LEU A 259 -10.86 33.03 26.11
C LEU A 259 -10.64 32.06 27.27
N LEU A 260 -11.54 32.08 28.27
CA LEU A 260 -11.51 31.17 29.42
C LEU A 260 -12.10 29.78 29.10
N ASP A 261 -12.79 29.61 27.96
CA ASP A 261 -13.23 28.31 27.51
C ASP A 261 -12.01 27.46 27.14
N SER A 262 -11.94 26.24 27.70
CA SER A 262 -10.90 25.26 27.37
C SER A 262 -10.71 25.02 25.87
N LYS A 263 -11.75 25.22 25.06
CA LYS A 263 -11.74 25.05 23.60
C LYS A 263 -11.22 26.29 22.85
N ALA A 264 -11.12 27.46 23.47
CA ALA A 264 -10.69 28.70 22.81
C ALA A 264 -9.28 28.57 22.20
N SER A 265 -8.37 27.90 22.91
CA SER A 265 -7.01 27.58 22.45
C SER A 265 -6.95 26.79 21.13
N ARG A 266 -8.07 26.21 20.67
CA ARG A 266 -8.17 25.59 19.35
C ARG A 266 -8.26 26.65 18.25
N PHE A 267 -8.93 27.77 18.49
CA PHE A 267 -9.33 28.76 17.49
C PHE A 267 -8.49 30.04 17.49
N ILE A 268 -7.79 30.34 18.58
CA ILE A 268 -6.89 31.50 18.73
C ILE A 268 -5.58 31.07 19.38
N ASP A 269 -4.46 31.71 19.01
CA ASP A 269 -3.14 31.43 19.60
C ASP A 269 -3.03 32.09 20.98
N LEU A 270 -2.84 31.26 22.01
CA LEU A 270 -2.77 31.66 23.41
C LEU A 270 -1.45 31.22 24.03
N ASN A 271 -0.83 32.16 24.74
CA ASN A 271 0.21 31.93 25.74
C ASN A 271 -0.45 31.74 27.13
N TYR A 272 0.31 31.28 28.11
CA TYR A 272 -0.16 31.11 29.48
C TYR A 272 0.77 31.85 30.43
N SER A 273 0.20 32.63 31.36
CA SER A 273 0.93 33.24 32.47
C SER A 273 1.35 32.21 33.52
N ASP A 274 2.21 32.63 34.44
CA ASP A 274 2.65 31.79 35.56
C ASP A 274 1.51 31.31 36.46
N ASP A 275 0.39 32.04 36.52
CA ASP A 275 -0.84 31.65 37.22
C ASP A 275 -1.80 30.80 36.36
N GLY A 276 -1.38 30.39 35.16
CA GLY A 276 -2.10 29.49 34.26
C GLY A 276 -3.25 30.14 33.47
N LYS A 277 -3.35 31.47 33.46
CA LYS A 277 -4.38 32.18 32.69
C LYS A 277 -3.98 32.31 31.22
N PRO A 278 -4.92 32.15 30.28
CA PRO A 278 -4.66 32.37 28.86
C PRO A 278 -4.41 33.86 28.57
N ILE A 279 -3.37 34.14 27.80
CA ILE A 279 -2.99 35.46 27.28
C ILE A 279 -2.86 35.35 25.76
N ILE A 280 -3.39 36.32 25.01
CA ILE A 280 -3.31 36.31 23.55
C ILE A 280 -1.84 36.43 23.09
N ASP A 281 -1.45 35.62 22.10
CA ASP A 281 -0.20 35.81 21.38
C ASP A 281 -0.34 36.98 20.38
N TYR A 282 -0.09 38.19 20.87
CA TYR A 282 -0.24 39.42 20.07
C TYR A 282 0.63 39.45 18.81
N GLU A 283 1.79 38.79 18.81
CA GLU A 283 2.65 38.73 17.62
C GLU A 283 1.99 37.85 16.54
N ALA A 284 1.48 36.68 16.93
CA ALA A 284 0.73 35.80 16.04
C ALA A 284 -0.52 36.50 15.46
N GLU A 285 -1.26 37.23 16.31
CA GLU A 285 -2.43 38.01 15.90
C GLU A 285 -2.07 39.10 14.88
N GLN A 286 -1.00 39.87 15.12
CA GLN A 286 -0.54 40.90 14.19
C GLN A 286 -0.12 40.33 12.84
N LEU A 287 0.63 39.22 12.83
CA LEU A 287 1.06 38.55 11.60
C LEU A 287 -0.14 38.00 10.81
N LEU A 288 -1.10 37.37 11.49
CA LEU A 288 -2.33 36.88 10.87
C LEU A 288 -3.18 38.02 10.30
N ASN A 289 -3.29 39.14 11.02
CA ASN A 289 -4.02 40.31 10.55
C ASN A 289 -3.34 40.92 9.32
N ARG A 290 -2.01 41.01 9.30
CA ARG A 290 -1.24 41.44 8.12
C ARG A 290 -1.50 40.52 6.92
N LEU A 291 -1.58 39.22 7.15
CA LEU A 291 -1.83 38.21 6.12
C LEU A 291 -3.24 38.37 5.51
N LYS A 292 -4.27 38.46 6.36
CA LYS A 292 -5.68 38.59 5.94
C LYS A 292 -6.02 39.94 5.30
N SER A 293 -5.54 41.04 5.89
CA SER A 293 -5.94 42.40 5.50
C SER A 293 -5.10 42.99 4.38
N THR A 294 -3.84 42.55 4.24
CA THR A 294 -2.87 43.19 3.35
C THR A 294 -2.28 42.19 2.35
N ARG A 295 -1.60 41.12 2.80
CA ARG A 295 -0.83 40.26 1.88
C ARG A 295 -1.72 39.53 0.87
N ILE A 296 -2.78 38.85 1.34
CA ILE A 296 -3.67 38.09 0.46
C ILE A 296 -4.47 39.03 -0.48
N PRO A 297 -5.13 40.10 0.00
CA PRO A 297 -5.90 41.00 -0.87
C PRO A 297 -5.06 41.78 -1.90
N ASN A 298 -3.75 41.94 -1.68
CA ASN A 298 -2.85 42.58 -2.66
C ASN A 298 -2.58 41.69 -3.89
N VAL A 299 -2.83 40.38 -3.80
CA VAL A 299 -2.58 39.41 -4.88
C VAL A 299 -3.89 38.81 -5.40
N LEU A 300 -4.81 38.45 -4.50
CA LEU A 300 -6.10 37.86 -4.81
C LEU A 300 -7.21 38.91 -4.91
N GLN A 301 -7.97 38.86 -6.00
CA GLN A 301 -9.17 39.66 -6.21
C GLN A 301 -10.28 39.26 -5.23
N SER A 302 -11.16 40.22 -4.93
CA SER A 302 -12.28 40.03 -3.99
C SER A 302 -13.18 38.83 -4.33
N ASN A 303 -13.34 38.48 -5.61
CA ASN A 303 -14.19 37.36 -6.03
C ASN A 303 -13.62 35.99 -5.65
N ASN A 304 -12.33 35.91 -5.30
CA ASN A 304 -11.66 34.69 -4.87
C ASN A 304 -11.46 34.64 -3.34
N ILE A 305 -11.99 35.63 -2.61
CA ILE A 305 -11.91 35.75 -1.15
C ILE A 305 -13.32 35.67 -0.56
N TYR A 306 -13.62 34.57 0.10
CA TYR A 306 -14.92 34.30 0.72
C TYR A 306 -14.81 34.53 2.22
N SER A 307 -15.74 35.28 2.82
CA SER A 307 -15.70 35.62 4.24
C SER A 307 -17.02 35.29 4.94
N TYR A 308 -16.93 34.72 6.14
CA TYR A 308 -18.07 34.27 6.94
C TYR A 308 -17.93 34.77 8.37
N LYS A 309 -19.04 35.19 8.96
CA LYS A 309 -19.12 35.53 10.39
C LYS A 309 -19.89 34.46 11.14
N VAL A 310 -19.35 34.00 12.26
CA VAL A 310 -19.95 32.99 13.14
C VAL A 310 -19.84 33.43 14.59
N HIS A 311 -20.79 33.00 15.42
CA HIS A 311 -20.81 33.28 16.86
C HIS A 311 -20.45 32.04 17.65
N TRP A 312 -19.77 32.19 18.79
CA TRP A 312 -19.47 31.08 19.69
C TRP A 312 -20.75 30.45 20.27
N LYS A 313 -20.73 29.13 20.44
CA LYS A 313 -21.82 28.35 21.04
C LYS A 313 -21.30 27.51 22.20
N GLN A 314 -22.20 26.85 22.93
CA GLN A 314 -21.86 26.06 24.13
C GLN A 314 -20.74 25.03 23.88
N ASN A 315 -20.62 24.53 22.64
CA ASN A 315 -19.59 23.57 22.26
C ASN A 315 -18.43 24.16 21.43
N GLY A 316 -18.29 25.48 21.38
CA GLY A 316 -17.44 26.19 20.41
C GLY A 316 -18.01 26.08 18.99
N ILE A 317 -17.17 26.27 17.98
CA ILE A 317 -17.58 26.11 16.58
C ILE A 317 -17.63 24.62 16.22
N ASN A 318 -18.80 24.15 15.76
CA ASN A 318 -19.05 22.77 15.39
C ASN A 318 -20.12 22.64 14.31
N ARG A 319 -20.15 21.52 13.58
CA ARG A 319 -21.04 21.27 12.43
C ARG A 319 -22.53 21.32 12.78
N ASN A 320 -22.93 20.84 13.95
CA ASN A 320 -24.34 20.75 14.32
C ASN A 320 -24.93 22.14 14.62
N ASP A 321 -24.23 22.92 15.46
CA ASP A 321 -24.72 24.24 15.87
C ASP A 321 -24.54 25.31 14.77
N HIS A 322 -23.71 25.04 13.76
CA HIS A 322 -23.36 25.97 12.67
C HIS A 322 -23.72 25.42 11.28
N ALA A 323 -24.75 24.58 11.20
CA ALA A 323 -25.13 23.89 9.96
C ALA A 323 -25.40 24.85 8.78
N GLU A 324 -26.03 26.01 9.03
CA GLU A 324 -26.29 27.02 7.99
C GLU A 324 -24.98 27.60 7.40
N TYR A 325 -24.04 27.96 8.27
CA TYR A 325 -22.71 28.43 7.85
C TYR A 325 -21.97 27.36 7.05
N ILE A 326 -21.96 26.11 7.54
CA ILE A 326 -21.27 25.01 6.85
C ILE A 326 -21.91 24.70 5.50
N SER A 327 -23.24 24.74 5.40
CA SER A 327 -23.94 24.55 4.12
C SER A 327 -23.54 25.64 3.12
N LYS A 328 -23.57 26.91 3.56
CA LYS A 328 -23.17 28.03 2.70
C LYS A 328 -21.70 27.94 2.26
N PHE A 329 -20.81 27.60 3.18
CA PHE A 329 -19.40 27.39 2.88
C PHE A 329 -19.20 26.29 1.82
N ASN A 330 -19.91 25.17 1.94
CA ASN A 330 -19.83 24.07 0.97
C ASN A 330 -20.29 24.49 -0.43
N ASP A 331 -21.42 25.22 -0.51
CA ASP A 331 -21.96 25.70 -1.78
C ASP A 331 -21.00 26.70 -2.46
N ASP A 332 -20.53 27.69 -1.70
CA ASP A 332 -19.56 28.68 -2.18
C ASP A 332 -18.26 28.00 -2.63
N PHE A 333 -17.76 27.00 -1.88
CA PHE A 333 -16.55 26.24 -2.22
C PHE A 333 -16.72 25.44 -3.52
N TYR A 334 -17.84 24.72 -3.66
CA TYR A 334 -18.16 23.96 -4.86
C TYR A 334 -18.23 24.87 -6.08
N ASP A 335 -19.00 25.95 -5.99
CA ASP A 335 -19.22 26.87 -7.11
C ASP A 335 -17.95 27.61 -7.53
N ALA A 336 -17.11 28.03 -6.57
CA ALA A 336 -15.84 28.69 -6.86
C ALA A 336 -14.87 27.79 -7.65
N ILE A 337 -14.66 26.56 -7.18
CA ILE A 337 -13.78 25.59 -7.87
C ILE A 337 -14.36 25.23 -9.23
N LYS A 338 -15.66 24.94 -9.29
CA LYS A 338 -16.37 24.65 -10.55
C LYS A 338 -16.20 25.78 -11.57
N GLN A 339 -16.33 27.03 -11.14
CA GLN A 339 -16.15 28.20 -12.01
C GLN A 339 -14.70 28.31 -12.52
N GLN A 340 -13.70 28.12 -11.65
CA GLN A 340 -12.28 28.12 -12.08
C GLN A 340 -11.98 26.99 -13.06
N ILE A 341 -12.54 25.79 -12.86
CA ILE A 341 -12.45 24.67 -13.81
C ILE A 341 -13.08 25.05 -15.15
N ASP A 342 -14.32 25.54 -15.15
CA ASP A 342 -15.03 25.93 -16.37
C ASP A 342 -14.25 26.98 -17.18
N ASN A 343 -13.72 28.00 -16.51
CA ASN A 343 -12.96 29.07 -17.16
C ASN A 343 -11.61 28.57 -17.71
N CYS A 344 -10.89 27.75 -16.94
CA CYS A 344 -9.63 27.15 -17.36
C CYS A 344 -9.82 26.21 -18.55
N VAL A 345 -10.85 25.37 -18.55
CA VAL A 345 -11.10 24.43 -19.65
C VAL A 345 -11.55 25.16 -20.91
N LYS A 346 -12.45 26.15 -20.80
CA LYS A 346 -12.92 26.95 -21.95
C LYS A 346 -11.81 27.72 -22.65
N SER A 347 -10.93 28.38 -21.89
CA SER A 347 -9.79 29.11 -22.46
C SER A 347 -8.75 28.21 -23.12
N ARG A 348 -8.68 26.93 -22.71
CA ARG A 348 -7.67 25.96 -23.20
C ARG A 348 -8.13 25.12 -24.39
N ILE A 349 -9.43 24.87 -24.55
CA ILE A 349 -10.00 24.15 -25.73
C ILE A 349 -9.75 24.92 -27.04
N MET A 350 -9.57 26.24 -26.98
CA MET A 350 -9.32 27.08 -28.16
C MET A 350 -7.92 26.91 -28.79
N ILE A 351 -6.91 26.38 -28.07
CA ILE A 351 -5.51 26.38 -28.54
C ILE A 351 -5.15 25.10 -29.34
N ILE A 352 -5.79 23.95 -29.05
CA ILE A 352 -5.45 22.65 -29.68
C ILE A 352 -6.73 21.86 -30.02
N SER A 353 -7.23 22.03 -31.24
CA SER A 353 -8.43 21.34 -31.72
C SER A 353 -8.05 20.13 -32.58
N GLY A 354 -8.08 18.91 -32.00
CA GLY A 354 -8.06 17.64 -32.76
C GLY A 354 -7.15 16.53 -32.19
N PRO A 355 -7.44 15.24 -32.47
CA PRO A 355 -6.63 14.10 -32.02
C PRO A 355 -5.18 14.13 -32.54
N LEU A 356 -4.96 14.57 -33.78
CA LEU A 356 -3.64 14.65 -34.39
C LEU A 356 -2.74 15.68 -33.70
N GLN A 357 -3.27 16.86 -33.40
CA GLN A 357 -2.50 17.92 -32.73
C GLN A 357 -2.14 17.52 -31.31
N HIS A 358 -3.00 16.73 -30.63
CA HIS A 358 -2.67 16.14 -29.34
C HIS A 358 -1.50 15.17 -29.44
N GLU A 359 -1.55 14.26 -30.40
CA GLU A 359 -0.49 13.28 -30.67
C GLU A 359 0.84 13.98 -30.91
N ILE A 360 0.88 15.00 -31.78
CA ILE A 360 2.09 15.75 -32.10
C ILE A 360 2.65 16.46 -30.85
N LEU A 361 1.77 17.05 -30.05
CA LEU A 361 2.17 17.73 -28.83
C LEU A 361 2.85 16.78 -27.83
N GLU A 362 2.31 15.58 -27.63
CA GLU A 362 2.88 14.61 -26.68
C GLU A 362 4.31 14.23 -27.07
N HIS A 363 4.55 13.89 -28.34
CA HIS A 363 5.89 13.59 -28.84
C HIS A 363 6.83 14.80 -28.73
N ALA A 364 6.36 16.02 -29.02
CA ALA A 364 7.17 17.23 -28.91
C ALA A 364 7.63 17.49 -27.47
N ILE A 365 6.77 17.25 -26.47
CA ILE A 365 7.13 17.47 -25.06
C ILE A 365 8.05 16.38 -24.54
N GLN A 366 7.85 15.12 -24.94
CA GLN A 366 8.81 14.05 -24.67
C GLN A 366 10.20 14.41 -25.24
N CYS A 367 10.25 14.92 -26.48
CA CYS A 367 11.47 15.39 -27.12
C CYS A 367 12.17 16.48 -26.29
N LYS A 368 11.45 17.55 -25.92
CA LYS A 368 11.98 18.63 -25.07
C LYS A 368 12.55 18.09 -23.75
N THR A 369 11.90 17.09 -23.16
CA THR A 369 12.33 16.47 -21.90
C THR A 369 13.63 15.68 -22.05
N TYR A 370 13.78 14.92 -23.14
CA TYR A 370 15.01 14.18 -23.43
C TYR A 370 16.17 15.11 -23.78
N VAL A 371 15.92 16.17 -24.55
CA VAL A 371 16.95 17.15 -24.95
C VAL A 371 17.46 17.94 -23.74
N ALA A 372 16.60 18.29 -22.79
CA ALA A 372 17.01 19.01 -21.57
C ALA A 372 17.99 18.22 -20.68
N LYS A 373 18.10 16.90 -20.88
CA LYS A 373 18.96 15.98 -20.12
C LYS A 373 20.03 15.32 -21.01
N PHE A 374 20.26 15.85 -22.20
CA PHE A 374 21.15 15.25 -23.18
C PHE A 374 22.61 15.67 -22.96
N HIS A 375 23.53 14.71 -22.95
CA HIS A 375 24.97 14.94 -22.77
C HIS A 375 25.79 14.11 -23.77
N GLY A 376 26.82 14.72 -24.37
CA GLY A 376 27.80 14.04 -25.23
C GLY A 376 27.27 13.59 -26.61
N ARG A 377 27.86 12.52 -27.15
CA ARG A 377 27.47 11.85 -28.43
C ARG A 377 27.63 12.69 -29.71
N ALA A 378 28.58 13.62 -29.73
CA ALA A 378 28.87 14.44 -30.91
C ALA A 378 29.22 13.56 -32.14
N ASP A 379 29.98 12.49 -31.95
CA ASP A 379 30.34 11.52 -32.99
C ASP A 379 29.12 10.84 -33.64
N VAL A 380 28.10 10.50 -32.84
CA VAL A 380 26.85 9.91 -33.30
C VAL A 380 25.99 10.96 -34.03
N LEU A 381 25.89 12.17 -33.47
CA LEU A 381 25.17 13.28 -34.09
C LEU A 381 25.79 13.68 -35.43
N ASP A 382 27.11 13.73 -35.54
CA ASP A 382 27.84 14.01 -36.78
C ASP A 382 27.52 12.98 -37.87
N LYS A 383 27.39 11.70 -37.50
CA LYS A 383 26.99 10.63 -38.45
C LYS A 383 25.56 10.84 -38.94
N LEU A 384 24.64 11.19 -38.03
CA LEU A 384 23.25 11.49 -38.40
C LEU A 384 23.16 12.75 -39.27
N GLU A 385 23.90 13.81 -38.95
CA GLU A 385 23.96 15.03 -39.75
C GLU A 385 24.46 14.74 -41.17
N LYS A 386 25.54 13.94 -41.31
CA LYS A 386 26.06 13.50 -42.62
C LYS A 386 25.03 12.71 -43.42
N TYR A 387 24.32 11.78 -42.79
CA TYR A 387 23.22 11.04 -43.44
C TYR A 387 22.11 11.98 -43.92
N ILE A 388 21.66 12.87 -43.04
CA ILE A 388 20.59 13.82 -43.32
C ILE A 388 20.96 14.75 -44.49
N LYS A 389 22.21 15.22 -44.55
CA LYS A 389 22.71 16.11 -45.62
C LYS A 389 23.04 15.39 -46.94
N ASN A 390 23.09 14.06 -46.98
CA ASN A 390 23.46 13.33 -48.19
C ASN A 390 22.29 13.26 -49.19
N GLU A 391 22.24 14.17 -50.17
CA GLU A 391 21.15 14.21 -51.17
C GLU A 391 20.99 12.94 -52.02
N LYS A 392 22.06 12.14 -52.18
CA LYS A 392 22.02 10.91 -52.98
C LYS A 392 21.42 9.72 -52.24
N GLU A 393 21.39 9.77 -50.91
CA GLU A 393 20.91 8.66 -50.10
C GLU A 393 19.40 8.72 -49.93
N ASN A 394 18.71 7.63 -50.26
CA ASN A 394 17.25 7.52 -50.22
C ASN A 394 16.77 6.35 -49.34
N ARG A 395 17.68 5.57 -48.76
CA ARG A 395 17.36 4.49 -47.81
C ARG A 395 17.23 5.04 -46.38
N PRO A 396 16.50 4.36 -45.49
CA PRO A 396 16.43 4.74 -44.08
C PRO A 396 17.76 4.50 -43.35
N CYS A 397 18.10 5.37 -42.39
CA CYS A 397 19.21 5.17 -41.46
C CYS A 397 18.74 4.39 -40.23
N ILE A 398 19.50 3.39 -39.82
CA ILE A 398 19.23 2.53 -38.67
C ILE A 398 20.15 2.91 -37.51
N VAL A 399 19.56 3.27 -36.38
CA VAL A 399 20.27 3.54 -35.12
C VAL A 399 20.08 2.36 -34.17
N TYR A 400 21.15 1.76 -33.67
CA TYR A 400 21.04 0.58 -32.80
C TYR A 400 22.04 0.60 -31.64
N GLY A 401 21.73 -0.12 -30.57
CA GLY A 401 22.55 -0.17 -29.36
C GLY A 401 21.81 -0.81 -28.20
N ALA A 402 22.54 -1.18 -27.14
CA ALA A 402 21.98 -1.83 -25.96
C ALA A 402 20.86 -1.00 -25.31
N SER A 403 19.98 -1.64 -24.53
CA SER A 403 18.98 -0.89 -23.75
C SER A 403 19.67 0.09 -22.80
N GLY A 404 19.12 1.30 -22.67
CA GLY A 404 19.68 2.35 -21.81
C GLY A 404 20.93 3.08 -22.33
N CYS A 405 21.49 2.75 -23.50
CA CYS A 405 22.69 3.44 -24.01
C CYS A 405 22.47 4.88 -24.52
N GLY A 406 21.21 5.34 -24.58
CA GLY A 406 20.85 6.72 -24.93
C GLY A 406 20.29 6.94 -26.34
N LYS A 407 19.87 5.89 -27.06
CA LYS A 407 19.29 5.98 -28.43
C LYS A 407 18.16 7.02 -28.53
N THR A 408 17.14 6.91 -27.69
CA THR A 408 16.00 7.84 -27.63
C THR A 408 16.42 9.28 -27.43
N SER A 409 17.41 9.53 -26.56
CA SER A 409 17.94 10.87 -26.30
C SER A 409 18.72 11.41 -27.50
N VAL A 410 19.48 10.56 -28.20
CA VAL A 410 20.17 10.92 -29.46
C VAL A 410 19.15 11.28 -30.55
N LEU A 411 18.09 10.48 -30.74
CA LEU A 411 17.06 10.79 -31.74
C LEU A 411 16.30 12.07 -31.39
N ALA A 412 15.97 12.30 -30.12
CA ALA A 412 15.34 13.56 -29.68
C ALA A 412 16.24 14.79 -29.95
N LYS A 413 17.55 14.65 -29.70
CA LYS A 413 18.53 15.70 -29.97
C LYS A 413 18.70 15.95 -31.47
N ALA A 414 18.84 14.89 -32.27
CA ALA A 414 18.92 14.97 -33.72
C ALA A 414 17.66 15.61 -34.33
N ALA A 415 16.47 15.28 -33.82
CA ALA A 415 15.21 15.90 -34.25
C ALA A 415 15.21 17.43 -34.04
N THR A 416 15.79 17.89 -32.93
CA THR A 416 15.85 19.34 -32.62
C THR A 416 16.93 20.04 -33.45
N GLU A 417 18.09 19.42 -33.63
CA GLU A 417 19.22 20.01 -34.36
C GLU A 417 19.05 19.96 -35.88
N ALA A 418 18.33 18.96 -36.41
CA ALA A 418 18.03 18.84 -37.84
C ALA A 418 17.35 20.11 -38.41
N LEU A 419 16.56 20.82 -37.61
CA LEU A 419 15.95 22.10 -37.99
C LEU A 419 16.98 23.19 -38.34
N ASN A 420 18.20 23.08 -37.81
CA ASN A 420 19.29 24.05 -37.97
C ASN A 420 20.45 23.51 -38.83
N TRP A 421 20.47 22.21 -39.14
CA TRP A 421 21.55 21.61 -39.94
C TRP A 421 21.61 22.14 -41.37
N TRP A 422 20.50 22.69 -41.90
CA TRP A 422 20.48 23.40 -43.17
C TRP A 422 20.28 24.91 -42.97
N SER A 423 21.10 25.71 -43.67
CA SER A 423 21.06 27.17 -43.61
C SER A 423 20.26 27.82 -44.74
N ASP A 424 20.03 27.08 -45.84
CA ASP A 424 19.51 27.57 -47.12
C ASP A 424 18.15 26.96 -47.51
N ARG A 425 17.63 26.00 -46.73
CA ARG A 425 16.40 25.27 -47.03
C ARG A 425 15.48 25.18 -45.81
N ALA A 426 14.16 25.11 -46.05
CA ALA A 426 13.20 24.89 -44.98
C ALA A 426 13.17 23.41 -44.60
N VAL A 427 13.19 23.13 -43.30
CA VAL A 427 13.23 21.77 -42.74
C VAL A 427 12.02 21.58 -41.83
N SER A 428 11.33 20.46 -42.02
CA SER A 428 10.27 20.00 -41.13
C SER A 428 10.65 18.65 -40.52
N VAL A 429 10.34 18.46 -39.24
CA VAL A 429 10.68 17.25 -38.51
C VAL A 429 9.41 16.60 -37.97
N ILE A 430 9.23 15.31 -38.24
CA ILE A 430 8.18 14.47 -37.68
C ILE A 430 8.85 13.38 -36.85
N LEU A 431 8.66 13.47 -35.52
CA LEU A 431 9.19 12.52 -34.54
C LEU A 431 8.05 11.71 -33.93
N ARG A 432 8.26 10.40 -33.78
CA ARG A 432 7.40 9.48 -33.03
C ARG A 432 8.24 8.60 -32.11
N PHE A 433 7.96 8.66 -30.80
CA PHE A 433 8.43 7.68 -29.83
C PHE A 433 7.44 6.53 -29.81
N LEU A 434 7.77 5.42 -30.48
CA LEU A 434 6.84 4.31 -30.66
C LEU A 434 6.54 3.63 -29.31
N GLY A 435 5.31 3.16 -29.15
CA GLY A 435 4.80 2.56 -27.91
C GLY A 435 4.46 3.56 -26.78
N THR A 436 4.69 4.86 -26.96
CA THR A 436 4.46 5.86 -25.89
C THR A 436 3.08 6.52 -25.89
N THR A 437 2.32 6.38 -26.98
CA THR A 437 0.94 6.89 -27.12
C THR A 437 0.03 5.81 -27.72
N PRO A 438 -1.30 5.86 -27.51
CA PRO A 438 -2.24 4.92 -28.14
C PRO A 438 -2.22 4.95 -29.67
N THR A 439 -1.81 6.07 -30.28
CA THR A 439 -1.68 6.23 -31.74
C THR A 439 -0.35 5.70 -32.26
N SER A 440 0.63 5.49 -31.39
CA SER A 440 1.97 4.98 -31.72
C SER A 440 2.23 3.56 -31.20
N SER A 441 1.19 2.84 -30.75
CA SER A 441 1.31 1.47 -30.23
C SER A 441 1.23 0.38 -31.31
N THR A 442 0.50 0.65 -32.40
CA THR A 442 0.32 -0.29 -33.52
C THR A 442 0.83 0.30 -34.82
N VAL A 443 1.23 -0.55 -35.77
CA VAL A 443 1.73 -0.13 -37.08
C VAL A 443 0.70 0.72 -37.82
N TYR A 444 -0.56 0.25 -37.88
CA TYR A 444 -1.65 0.93 -38.57
C TYR A 444 -1.84 2.37 -38.09
N LYS A 445 -1.99 2.56 -36.77
CA LYS A 445 -2.23 3.88 -36.18
C LYS A 445 -1.03 4.81 -36.37
N THR A 446 0.18 4.26 -36.29
CA THR A 446 1.42 5.02 -36.48
C THR A 446 1.50 5.58 -37.90
N ILE A 447 1.31 4.74 -38.92
CA ILE A 447 1.33 5.18 -40.32
C ILE A 447 0.20 6.17 -40.58
N LEU A 448 -1.00 5.89 -40.09
CA LEU A 448 -2.14 6.80 -40.25
C LEU A 448 -1.85 8.19 -39.65
N SER A 449 -1.29 8.26 -38.44
CA SER A 449 -0.89 9.51 -37.79
C SER A 449 0.18 10.27 -38.55
N ILE A 450 1.20 9.57 -39.07
CA ILE A 450 2.26 10.18 -39.88
C ILE A 450 1.68 10.73 -41.19
N SER A 451 0.86 9.95 -41.90
CA SER A 451 0.20 10.36 -43.13
C SER A 451 -0.70 11.57 -42.93
N GLN A 452 -1.50 11.58 -41.85
CA GLN A 452 -2.33 12.74 -41.47
C GLN A 452 -1.49 13.97 -41.12
N HIS A 453 -0.35 13.79 -40.44
CA HIS A 453 0.58 14.89 -40.13
C HIS A 453 1.15 15.51 -41.40
N ILE A 454 1.62 14.69 -42.34
CA ILE A 454 2.13 15.13 -43.65
C ILE A 454 1.03 15.86 -44.44
N CYS A 455 -0.19 15.31 -44.46
CA CYS A 455 -1.32 15.95 -45.12
C CYS A 455 -1.62 17.33 -44.55
N LYS A 456 -1.60 17.46 -43.22
CA LYS A 456 -1.85 18.74 -42.56
C LYS A 456 -0.73 19.75 -42.79
N LEU A 457 0.52 19.30 -42.79
CA LEU A 457 1.71 20.14 -42.97
C LEU A 457 1.81 20.71 -44.39
N TYR A 458 1.52 19.89 -45.41
CA TYR A 458 1.64 20.27 -46.84
C TYR A 458 0.31 20.52 -47.54
N ASN A 459 -0.80 20.59 -46.78
CA ASN A 459 -2.16 20.78 -47.29
C ASN A 459 -2.55 19.77 -48.39
N LEU A 460 -2.26 18.49 -48.14
CA LEU A 460 -2.61 17.36 -49.02
C LEU A 460 -3.87 16.66 -48.51
N SER A 461 -4.49 15.85 -49.37
CA SER A 461 -5.60 14.96 -49.03
C SER A 461 -5.16 13.49 -49.09
N MET A 462 -5.67 12.68 -48.16
CA MET A 462 -5.49 11.22 -48.16
C MET A 462 -6.83 10.50 -48.03
N GLU A 463 -6.90 9.29 -48.58
CA GLU A 463 -7.96 8.31 -48.29
C GLU A 463 -7.53 7.43 -47.10
N ILE A 464 -8.49 6.98 -46.29
CA ILE A 464 -8.25 6.09 -45.15
C ILE A 464 -8.54 4.65 -45.59
N TYR A 465 -7.51 3.80 -45.59
CA TYR A 465 -7.64 2.38 -45.86
C TYR A 465 -7.62 1.58 -44.55
N PRO A 466 -8.30 0.43 -44.45
CA PRO A 466 -8.22 -0.44 -43.28
C PRO A 466 -6.94 -1.30 -43.24
N ASP A 467 -6.22 -1.41 -44.36
CA ASP A 467 -5.03 -2.23 -44.51
C ASP A 467 -3.72 -1.42 -44.38
N VAL A 468 -2.74 -2.01 -43.67
CA VAL A 468 -1.43 -1.40 -43.39
C VAL A 468 -0.61 -1.21 -44.67
N LEU A 469 -0.60 -2.19 -45.57
CA LEU A 469 0.19 -2.15 -46.79
C LEU A 469 -0.37 -1.13 -47.79
N GLN A 470 -1.70 -0.97 -47.84
CA GLN A 470 -2.34 0.10 -48.61
C GLN A 470 -2.01 1.50 -48.08
N LEU A 471 -2.03 1.69 -46.75
CA LEU A 471 -1.61 2.96 -46.13
C LEU A 471 -0.12 3.24 -46.39
N ARG A 472 0.75 2.24 -46.27
CA ARG A 472 2.17 2.34 -46.64
C ARG A 472 2.33 2.73 -48.11
N HIS A 473 1.62 2.06 -49.01
CA HIS A 473 1.70 2.32 -50.45
C HIS A 473 1.25 3.74 -50.79
N GLN A 474 0.18 4.24 -50.15
CA GLN A 474 -0.27 5.62 -50.30
C GLN A 474 0.75 6.63 -49.73
N LEU A 475 1.35 6.33 -48.57
CA LEU A 475 2.41 7.16 -48.00
C LEU A 475 3.59 7.28 -48.99
N GLU A 476 4.04 6.15 -49.53
CA GLU A 476 5.17 6.07 -50.47
C GLU A 476 4.88 6.74 -51.82
N THR A 477 3.79 6.37 -52.48
CA THR A 477 3.53 6.73 -53.89
C THR A 477 2.71 8.01 -54.09
N ASN A 478 2.03 8.48 -53.04
CA ASN A 478 1.16 9.65 -53.14
C ASN A 478 1.64 10.80 -52.24
N LEU A 479 1.87 10.55 -50.94
CA LEU A 479 2.13 11.64 -49.99
C LEU A 479 3.59 12.12 -50.06
N LEU A 480 4.56 11.21 -49.94
CA LEU A 480 5.98 11.59 -49.86
C LEU A 480 6.49 12.25 -51.16
N ILE A 481 6.03 11.80 -52.33
CA ILE A 481 6.45 12.34 -53.64
C ILE A 481 5.95 13.78 -53.87
N ARG A 482 4.88 14.19 -53.18
CA ARG A 482 4.29 15.53 -53.31
C ARG A 482 4.92 16.58 -52.38
N ILE A 483 5.94 16.20 -51.60
CA ILE A 483 6.67 17.14 -50.75
C ILE A 483 7.48 18.08 -51.66
N PRO A 484 7.35 19.41 -51.51
CA PRO A 484 8.05 20.38 -52.36
C PRO A 484 9.57 20.17 -52.37
N ALA A 485 10.19 20.22 -53.56
CA ALA A 485 11.63 19.95 -53.71
C ALA A 485 12.55 20.96 -52.99
N ASN A 486 12.03 22.13 -52.61
CA ASN A 486 12.73 23.16 -51.85
C ASN A 486 12.60 22.99 -50.32
N GLU A 487 11.84 22.01 -49.84
CA GLU A 487 11.68 21.69 -48.41
C GLU A 487 12.18 20.27 -48.11
N TYR A 488 12.79 20.10 -46.93
CA TYR A 488 13.23 18.80 -46.42
C TYR A 488 12.31 18.29 -45.32
N LEU A 489 11.93 17.02 -45.39
CA LEU A 489 11.20 16.32 -44.33
C LEU A 489 12.10 15.27 -43.68
N VAL A 490 12.26 15.34 -42.36
CA VAL A 490 12.95 14.32 -41.57
C VAL A 490 11.95 13.56 -40.71
N LEU A 491 11.86 12.25 -40.94
CA LEU A 491 11.07 11.30 -40.17
C LEU A 491 11.98 10.59 -39.17
N LEU A 492 11.66 10.66 -37.88
CA LEU A 492 12.37 9.92 -36.83
C LEU A 492 11.39 9.02 -36.09
N LEU A 493 11.64 7.71 -36.14
CA LEU A 493 10.84 6.68 -35.48
C LEU A 493 11.70 5.96 -34.45
N ASP A 494 11.49 6.28 -33.17
CA ASP A 494 12.28 5.71 -32.08
C ASP A 494 11.64 4.41 -31.56
N SER A 495 12.48 3.39 -31.40
CA SER A 495 12.20 2.12 -30.72
C SER A 495 11.12 1.27 -31.40
N ILE A 496 11.40 0.78 -32.62
CA ILE A 496 10.51 -0.15 -33.34
C ILE A 496 10.18 -1.39 -32.49
N ASP A 497 11.11 -1.80 -31.62
CA ASP A 497 10.92 -2.89 -30.65
C ASP A 497 9.83 -2.67 -29.60
N GLN A 498 9.26 -1.46 -29.49
CA GLN A 498 8.13 -1.13 -28.59
C GLN A 498 6.75 -1.22 -29.27
N LEU A 499 6.71 -1.50 -30.58
CA LEU A 499 5.45 -1.81 -31.28
C LEU A 499 5.05 -3.27 -31.05
N GLU A 500 3.78 -3.58 -31.31
CA GLU A 500 3.27 -4.96 -31.29
C GLU A 500 4.05 -5.88 -32.26
N PRO A 501 4.13 -7.21 -32.01
CA PRO A 501 4.95 -8.15 -32.77
C PRO A 501 4.75 -8.13 -34.29
N GLU A 502 3.56 -7.73 -34.76
CA GLU A 502 3.22 -7.51 -36.17
C GLU A 502 4.17 -6.51 -36.88
N ALA A 503 4.84 -5.64 -36.13
CA ALA A 503 5.78 -4.66 -36.66
C ALA A 503 7.18 -5.21 -36.96
N TYR A 504 7.54 -6.40 -36.44
CA TYR A 504 8.93 -6.86 -36.37
C TYR A 504 9.51 -7.30 -37.72
N ASP A 505 8.65 -7.67 -38.67
CA ASP A 505 9.06 -7.99 -40.04
C ASP A 505 9.49 -6.76 -40.86
N CYS A 506 9.21 -5.55 -40.34
CA CYS A 506 9.50 -4.26 -40.94
C CYS A 506 8.93 -4.05 -42.37
N GLN A 507 8.00 -4.89 -42.84
CA GLN A 507 7.41 -4.78 -44.18
C GLN A 507 6.58 -3.51 -44.35
N TRP A 508 6.10 -2.95 -43.24
CA TRP A 508 5.34 -1.71 -43.21
C TRP A 508 6.21 -0.45 -43.43
N LEU A 509 7.53 -0.55 -43.25
CA LEU A 509 8.45 0.58 -43.41
C LEU A 509 8.75 0.82 -44.89
N VAL A 510 8.74 2.09 -45.31
CA VAL A 510 9.14 2.47 -46.68
C VAL A 510 10.65 2.24 -46.86
N GLY A 511 11.02 1.53 -47.93
CA GLY A 511 12.42 1.16 -48.18
C GLY A 511 13.22 2.21 -48.96
N THR A 512 12.54 3.03 -49.76
CA THR A 512 13.16 4.09 -50.57
C THR A 512 12.33 5.36 -50.49
N PHE A 513 12.96 6.48 -50.15
CA PHE A 513 12.33 7.79 -49.96
C PHE A 513 12.72 8.77 -51.09
N PRO A 514 11.91 9.81 -51.37
CA PRO A 514 12.33 10.92 -52.23
C PRO A 514 13.60 11.61 -51.70
N HIS A 515 14.41 12.23 -52.58
CA HIS A 515 15.70 12.83 -52.21
C HIS A 515 15.63 13.92 -51.12
N ASN A 516 14.48 14.59 -51.00
CA ASN A 516 14.18 15.61 -49.99
C ASN A 516 13.50 15.05 -48.73
N VAL A 517 13.43 13.71 -48.57
CA VAL A 517 12.88 13.05 -47.38
C VAL A 517 13.93 12.12 -46.76
N LYS A 518 14.10 12.23 -45.44
CA LYS A 518 15.04 11.40 -44.66
C LYS A 518 14.29 10.63 -43.60
N CYS A 519 14.69 9.38 -43.36
CA CYS A 519 14.06 8.52 -42.36
C CYS A 519 15.12 7.89 -41.45
N ILE A 520 14.97 8.09 -40.14
CA ILE A 520 15.84 7.49 -39.13
C ILE A 520 14.97 6.61 -38.24
N VAL A 521 15.36 5.36 -38.08
CA VAL A 521 14.69 4.40 -37.20
C VAL A 521 15.64 3.92 -36.12
N SER A 522 15.14 3.64 -34.91
CA SER A 522 15.95 3.04 -33.85
C SER A 522 15.42 1.69 -33.37
N THR A 523 16.33 0.82 -32.93
CA THR A 523 15.99 -0.50 -32.35
C THR A 523 17.07 -1.03 -31.40
N ILE A 524 16.74 -2.02 -30.58
CA ILE A 524 17.70 -2.85 -29.85
C ILE A 524 18.18 -4.04 -30.71
N PRO A 525 19.45 -4.47 -30.60
CA PRO A 525 20.02 -5.46 -31.51
C PRO A 525 19.43 -6.87 -31.40
N ASP A 526 19.03 -7.29 -30.19
CA ASP A 526 18.73 -8.69 -29.88
C ASP A 526 17.22 -8.99 -29.71
N HIS A 527 16.35 -8.20 -30.34
CA HIS A 527 14.89 -8.32 -30.18
C HIS A 527 14.17 -8.57 -31.51
N GLY A 528 13.33 -9.61 -31.55
CA GLY A 528 12.38 -9.88 -32.65
C GLY A 528 12.99 -10.01 -34.05
N ASN A 529 14.31 -10.22 -34.19
CA ASN A 529 15.05 -10.14 -35.46
C ASN A 529 14.89 -8.82 -36.24
N ILE A 530 14.43 -7.75 -35.58
CA ILE A 530 14.12 -6.45 -36.20
C ILE A 530 15.34 -5.88 -36.93
N LEU A 531 16.50 -5.87 -36.26
CA LEU A 531 17.74 -5.36 -36.85
C LEU A 531 18.16 -6.13 -38.11
N ALA A 532 17.89 -7.43 -38.19
CA ALA A 532 18.18 -8.23 -39.38
C ALA A 532 17.27 -7.85 -40.56
N HIS A 533 15.97 -7.67 -40.31
CA HIS A 533 15.02 -7.22 -41.33
C HIS A 533 15.34 -5.81 -41.82
N LEU A 534 15.65 -4.87 -40.91
CA LEU A 534 16.08 -3.51 -41.27
C LEU A 534 17.36 -3.53 -42.12
N LYS A 535 18.35 -4.38 -41.78
CA LYS A 535 19.56 -4.58 -42.61
C LYS A 535 19.23 -5.09 -44.02
N GLY A 536 18.18 -5.90 -44.15
CA GLY A 536 17.64 -6.32 -45.45
C GLY A 536 17.12 -5.14 -46.27
N ILE A 537 16.35 -4.24 -45.66
CA ILE A 537 15.78 -3.05 -46.32
C ILE A 537 16.86 -2.14 -46.91
N ILE A 538 17.99 -1.97 -46.21
CA ILE A 538 19.10 -1.12 -46.68
C ILE A 538 20.09 -1.84 -47.61
N ASN A 539 19.84 -3.10 -47.96
CA ASN A 539 20.76 -3.97 -48.72
C ASN A 539 22.16 -4.03 -48.10
N TYR A 540 22.24 -4.23 -46.78
CA TYR A 540 23.49 -4.14 -45.99
C TYR A 540 24.69 -4.87 -46.61
N ASN A 541 24.48 -6.07 -47.16
CA ASN A 541 25.54 -6.90 -47.75
C ASN A 541 26.18 -6.31 -49.02
N GLN A 542 25.59 -5.26 -49.60
CA GLN A 542 26.06 -4.59 -50.82
C GLN A 542 26.63 -3.19 -50.53
N LEU A 543 26.66 -2.75 -49.25
CA LEU A 543 27.12 -1.42 -48.87
C LEU A 543 28.65 -1.33 -48.85
N SER A 544 29.17 -0.19 -49.30
CA SER A 544 30.56 0.18 -49.02
C SER A 544 30.75 0.53 -47.53
N PRO A 545 32.00 0.51 -47.01
CA PRO A 545 32.28 0.90 -45.62
C PRO A 545 31.79 2.32 -45.27
N ASN A 546 31.94 3.27 -46.21
CA ASN A 546 31.49 4.65 -46.03
C ASN A 546 29.96 4.76 -45.99
N GLU A 547 29.24 3.99 -46.81
CA GLU A 547 27.77 3.95 -46.75
C GLU A 547 27.27 3.29 -45.47
N THR A 548 27.98 2.26 -45.01
CA THR A 548 27.64 1.53 -43.78
C THR A 548 27.74 2.44 -42.55
N GLU A 549 28.76 3.30 -42.48
CA GLU A 549 28.99 4.20 -41.34
C GLU A 549 27.85 5.22 -41.12
N HIS A 550 27.12 5.58 -42.18
CA HIS A 550 26.04 6.57 -42.13
C HIS A 550 24.63 5.96 -42.22
N LEU A 551 24.47 4.73 -42.73
CA LEU A 551 23.19 4.01 -42.77
C LEU A 551 22.96 3.08 -41.58
N LEU A 552 24.02 2.66 -40.90
CA LEU A 552 23.96 1.79 -39.73
C LEU A 552 24.80 2.40 -38.59
N VAL A 553 24.14 3.18 -37.75
CA VAL A 553 24.76 3.97 -36.69
C VAL A 553 24.63 3.26 -35.35
N SER A 554 25.75 2.81 -34.79
CA SER A 554 25.81 2.23 -33.45
C SER A 554 25.87 3.32 -32.38
N VAL A 555 25.05 3.20 -31.33
CA VAL A 555 25.17 4.01 -30.09
C VAL A 555 25.87 3.15 -29.03
N PRO A 556 27.19 3.35 -28.80
CA PRO A 556 27.94 2.54 -27.84
C PRO A 556 27.52 2.87 -26.41
N SER A 557 27.83 2.00 -25.45
CA SER A 557 27.72 2.33 -24.02
C SER A 557 28.62 3.53 -23.66
N PHE A 558 28.30 4.25 -22.59
CA PHE A 558 29.13 5.38 -22.14
C PHE A 558 30.51 4.91 -21.67
N GLU A 559 31.55 5.66 -22.01
CA GLU A 559 32.86 5.52 -21.37
C GLU A 559 32.81 6.04 -19.94
N VAL A 560 33.61 5.47 -19.03
CA VAL A 560 33.64 5.82 -17.60
C VAL A 560 33.85 7.32 -17.38
N SER A 561 34.72 7.94 -18.17
CA SER A 561 34.99 9.39 -18.16
C SER A 561 33.75 10.25 -18.49
N THR A 562 32.86 9.76 -19.35
CA THR A 562 31.63 10.48 -19.73
C THR A 562 30.53 10.30 -18.69
N VAL A 563 30.50 9.16 -17.98
CA VAL A 563 29.57 8.91 -16.86
C VAL A 563 29.78 9.93 -15.74
N GLU A 564 31.03 10.28 -15.43
CA GLU A 564 31.36 11.26 -14.40
C GLU A 564 30.83 12.66 -14.72
N ILE A 565 30.89 13.08 -16.00
CA ILE A 565 30.33 14.35 -16.46
C ILE A 565 28.81 14.36 -16.27
N VAL A 566 28.11 13.32 -16.74
CA VAL A 566 26.65 13.19 -16.62
C VAL A 566 26.20 13.21 -15.16
N TYR A 567 26.93 12.50 -14.30
CA TYR A 567 26.63 12.44 -12.87
C TYR A 567 26.87 13.79 -12.17
N ASN A 568 27.97 14.48 -12.46
CA ASN A 568 28.27 15.80 -11.91
C ASN A 568 27.25 16.86 -12.34
N ASP A 569 26.83 16.85 -13.61
CA ASP A 569 25.80 17.78 -14.11
C ASP A 569 24.44 17.51 -13.43
N TRP A 570 24.08 16.24 -13.22
CA TRP A 570 22.88 15.87 -12.49
C TRP A 570 22.93 16.34 -11.03
N LEU A 571 24.06 16.17 -10.35
CA LEU A 571 24.27 16.68 -8.99
C LEU A 571 24.17 18.20 -8.92
N ALA A 572 24.81 18.91 -9.85
CA ALA A 572 24.74 20.36 -9.94
C ALA A 572 23.30 20.85 -10.15
N MET A 573 22.53 20.19 -11.02
CA MET A 573 21.10 20.47 -11.21
C MET A 573 20.29 20.26 -9.92
N LYS A 574 20.68 19.28 -9.10
CA LYS A 574 20.08 19.04 -7.78
C LYS A 574 20.64 19.93 -6.67
N LYS A 575 21.57 20.84 -6.98
CA LYS A 575 22.31 21.67 -6.01
C LYS A 575 23.02 20.82 -4.96
N ARG A 576 23.65 19.73 -5.42
CA ARG A 576 24.37 18.77 -4.59
C ARG A 576 25.80 18.57 -5.08
N SER A 577 26.67 18.07 -4.23
CA SER A 577 28.00 17.56 -4.60
C SER A 577 28.36 16.30 -3.82
N LEU A 578 29.44 15.65 -4.24
CA LEU A 578 30.12 14.60 -3.48
C LEU A 578 31.46 15.10 -2.96
N SER A 579 31.86 14.62 -1.79
CA SER A 579 33.22 14.77 -1.27
C SER A 579 34.25 13.99 -2.09
N ASP A 580 35.54 14.35 -1.96
CA ASP A 580 36.63 13.65 -2.65
C ASP A 580 36.69 12.17 -2.27
N GLU A 581 36.41 11.84 -1.01
CA GLU A 581 36.31 10.47 -0.50
C GLU A 581 35.16 9.71 -1.19
N GLN A 582 33.98 10.33 -1.33
CA GLN A 582 32.84 9.74 -2.02
C GLN A 582 33.08 9.57 -3.52
N ARG A 583 33.83 10.48 -4.15
CA ARG A 583 34.24 10.36 -5.56
C ARG A 583 35.23 9.21 -5.76
N LEU A 584 36.14 8.99 -4.81
CA LEU A 584 37.09 7.87 -4.86
C LEU A 584 36.39 6.50 -4.94
N PHE A 585 35.24 6.34 -4.27
CA PHE A 585 34.43 5.12 -4.32
C PHE A 585 33.83 4.84 -5.70
N ILE A 586 33.58 5.87 -6.50
CA ILE A 586 33.03 5.72 -7.86
C ILE A 586 34.10 5.21 -8.84
N HIS A 587 35.39 5.48 -8.55
CA HIS A 587 36.53 5.25 -9.45
C HIS A 587 37.37 4.00 -9.13
N ILE A 588 36.87 3.05 -8.32
CA ILE A 588 37.59 1.78 -8.06
C ILE A 588 37.64 0.95 -9.36
N GLU A 589 38.77 1.02 -10.08
CA GLU A 589 39.04 0.20 -11.28
C GLU A 589 39.28 -1.28 -10.92
N ASP A 590 38.96 -2.18 -11.86
CA ASP A 590 39.20 -3.63 -11.83
C ASP A 590 40.66 -4.10 -11.62
N ARG A 591 41.60 -3.17 -11.37
CA ARG A 591 43.05 -3.42 -11.32
C ARG A 591 43.64 -3.46 -9.90
N LEU A 592 42.89 -3.12 -8.87
CA LEU A 592 43.39 -3.11 -7.48
C LEU A 592 43.23 -4.50 -6.83
N GLU A 593 44.25 -4.97 -6.12
CA GLU A 593 44.12 -6.20 -5.31
C GLU A 593 43.29 -5.93 -4.04
N GLU A 594 42.61 -6.96 -3.53
CA GLU A 594 41.73 -6.86 -2.35
C GLU A 594 42.44 -6.25 -1.12
N SER A 595 43.74 -6.55 -0.93
CA SER A 595 44.58 -5.95 0.12
C SER A 595 44.78 -4.44 -0.04
N GLN A 596 44.88 -3.95 -1.28
CA GLN A 596 45.02 -2.52 -1.58
C GLN A 596 43.70 -1.78 -1.38
N ILE A 597 42.58 -2.41 -1.74
CA ILE A 597 41.22 -1.89 -1.48
C ILE A 597 41.00 -1.78 0.04
N GLN A 598 41.41 -2.79 0.81
CA GLN A 598 41.34 -2.76 2.27
C GLN A 598 42.21 -1.64 2.86
N ASP A 599 43.46 -1.49 2.42
CA ASP A 599 44.35 -0.40 2.87
C ASP A 599 43.79 1.00 2.53
N ILE A 600 43.13 1.17 1.38
CA ILE A 600 42.47 2.44 1.00
C ILE A 600 41.25 2.73 1.88
N LEU A 601 40.42 1.73 2.15
CA LEU A 601 39.15 1.90 2.85
C LEU A 601 39.32 2.07 4.37
N ILE A 602 40.31 1.41 4.95
CA ILE A 602 40.64 1.55 6.39
C ILE A 602 41.59 2.74 6.60
N GLY A 603 42.57 2.93 5.71
CA GLY A 603 43.70 3.83 5.94
C GLY A 603 44.55 3.42 7.15
N ASN A 604 45.16 4.40 7.83
CA ASN A 604 45.89 4.20 9.09
C ASN A 604 44.99 4.29 10.34
N ASP A 605 43.66 4.30 10.18
CA ASP A 605 42.73 4.52 11.27
C ASP A 605 42.35 3.20 11.96
N SER A 606 42.98 2.95 13.12
CA SER A 606 42.73 1.76 13.94
C SER A 606 41.34 1.71 14.56
N SER A 607 40.51 2.75 14.39
CA SER A 607 39.13 2.81 14.88
C SER A 607 38.10 2.43 13.82
N LYS A 608 38.50 2.04 12.61
CA LYS A 608 37.59 1.65 11.52
C LYS A 608 37.64 0.15 11.25
N ALA A 609 36.45 -0.44 11.07
CA ALA A 609 36.29 -1.74 10.44
C ALA A 609 35.34 -1.61 9.26
N VAL A 610 35.79 -2.02 8.07
CA VAL A 610 35.01 -1.84 6.84
C VAL A 610 34.51 -3.19 6.35
N PHE A 611 33.19 -3.31 6.21
CA PHE A 611 32.52 -4.47 5.67
C PHE A 611 32.39 -4.31 4.15
N LEU A 612 32.92 -5.27 3.39
CA LEU A 612 32.93 -5.25 1.93
C LEU A 612 31.94 -6.28 1.38
N SER A 613 30.98 -5.84 0.58
CA SER A 613 30.05 -6.73 -0.11
C SER A 613 29.60 -6.15 -1.44
N ASN A 614 29.73 -6.95 -2.48
CA ASN A 614 28.92 -6.92 -3.69
C ASN A 614 27.59 -7.62 -3.31
N ASP A 615 26.45 -6.95 -3.40
CA ASP A 615 25.12 -7.36 -2.90
C ASP A 615 24.51 -8.61 -3.60
N ARG A 616 25.36 -9.57 -3.97
CA ARG A 616 25.03 -10.98 -4.09
C ARG A 616 24.94 -11.64 -2.71
N LEU A 617 24.12 -11.07 -1.80
CA LEU A 617 23.44 -11.85 -0.73
C LEU A 617 22.35 -12.79 -1.32
N ARG A 618 22.47 -13.11 -2.61
CA ARG A 618 21.64 -14.04 -3.37
C ARG A 618 22.53 -15.21 -3.74
N ASP A 619 22.73 -16.11 -2.78
CA ASP A 619 22.76 -17.57 -2.94
C ASP A 619 23.42 -18.21 -1.71
N HIS A 620 22.60 -18.97 -0.97
CA HIS A 620 22.98 -20.09 -0.09
C HIS A 620 23.92 -19.96 1.12
N ASP A 621 24.49 -18.81 1.51
CA ASP A 621 25.37 -18.73 2.70
C ASP A 621 24.99 -17.63 3.73
N HIS A 622 23.83 -17.79 4.38
CA HIS A 622 23.42 -16.92 5.51
C HIS A 622 24.19 -17.19 6.82
N SER A 623 24.90 -18.32 6.90
CA SER A 623 25.70 -18.70 8.08
C SER A 623 26.82 -17.70 8.32
N GLY A 624 27.62 -17.41 7.29
CA GLY A 624 28.78 -16.52 7.41
C GLY A 624 28.41 -15.09 7.81
N TRP A 625 27.29 -14.56 7.29
CA TRP A 625 26.83 -13.21 7.64
C TRP A 625 26.40 -13.10 9.10
N ASN A 626 25.60 -14.04 9.61
CA ASN A 626 25.12 -13.98 10.99
C ASN A 626 26.26 -14.14 12.01
N GLU A 627 27.26 -14.94 11.66
CA GLU A 627 28.45 -15.15 12.47
C GLU A 627 29.31 -13.87 12.53
N ILE A 628 29.63 -13.30 11.36
CA ILE A 628 30.37 -12.03 11.24
C ILE A 628 29.62 -10.87 11.91
N TYR A 629 28.32 -10.76 11.71
CA TYR A 629 27.48 -9.71 12.31
C TYR A 629 27.46 -9.82 13.84
N SER A 630 27.39 -11.04 14.37
CA SER A 630 27.42 -11.28 15.81
C SER A 630 28.78 -10.92 16.41
N GLU A 631 29.88 -11.30 15.75
CA GLU A 631 31.25 -10.92 16.16
C GLU A 631 31.46 -9.40 16.14
N MET A 632 30.96 -8.70 15.11
CA MET A 632 31.07 -7.25 15.01
C MET A 632 30.26 -6.51 16.09
N ILE A 633 29.07 -7.02 16.46
CA ILE A 633 28.30 -6.47 17.58
C ILE A 633 29.05 -6.66 18.89
N GLU A 634 29.69 -7.81 19.10
CA GLU A 634 30.50 -8.04 20.30
C GLU A 634 31.73 -7.15 20.35
N GLU A 635 32.43 -6.94 19.23
CA GLU A 635 33.60 -6.05 19.20
C GLU A 635 33.23 -4.56 19.35
N ASN A 636 32.14 -4.09 18.75
CA ASN A 636 31.65 -2.73 18.98
C ASN A 636 31.26 -2.51 20.47
N ARG A 637 30.71 -3.56 21.13
CA ARG A 637 30.45 -3.51 22.58
C ARG A 637 31.72 -3.40 23.42
N LYS A 638 32.80 -4.06 23.02
CA LYS A 638 34.10 -4.04 23.72
C LYS A 638 34.90 -2.77 23.42
N ASN A 639 34.83 -2.25 22.20
CA ASN A 639 35.51 -1.03 21.77
C ASN A 639 34.50 -0.02 21.19
N ARG A 640 33.95 0.85 22.05
CA ARG A 640 32.97 1.88 21.65
C ARG A 640 33.51 2.96 20.70
N GLN A 641 34.82 3.01 20.47
CA GLN A 641 35.41 3.91 19.48
C GLN A 641 35.43 3.29 18.08
N LEU A 642 35.12 2.00 17.94
CA LEU A 642 35.08 1.28 16.68
C LEU A 642 33.90 1.73 15.81
N ARG A 643 34.20 2.26 14.62
CA ARG A 643 33.22 2.65 13.60
C ARG A 643 33.11 1.54 12.57
N LEU A 644 31.90 0.99 12.45
CA LEU A 644 31.54 0.00 11.44
C LEU A 644 31.09 0.73 10.18
N ILE A 645 31.78 0.49 9.06
CA ILE A 645 31.51 1.12 7.78
C ILE A 645 31.11 0.03 6.79
N TYR A 646 29.99 0.20 6.10
CA TYR A 646 29.54 -0.71 5.05
C TYR A 646 29.88 -0.13 3.67
N ALA A 647 30.51 -0.92 2.81
CA ALA A 647 30.83 -0.56 1.44
C ALA A 647 30.17 -1.53 0.46
N ASP A 648 29.27 -0.99 -0.37
CA ASP A 648 28.52 -1.72 -1.39
C ASP A 648 29.26 -1.69 -2.74
N PHE A 649 29.62 -2.87 -3.25
CA PHE A 649 30.30 -3.07 -4.53
C PHE A 649 29.35 -3.50 -5.67
N THR A 650 28.03 -3.48 -5.48
CA THR A 650 27.04 -3.96 -6.46
C THR A 650 27.08 -3.26 -7.80
N TYR A 651 27.45 -1.98 -7.77
CA TYR A 651 27.57 -1.13 -8.95
C TYR A 651 29.04 -0.87 -9.32
N SER A 652 29.98 -1.51 -8.62
CA SER A 652 31.40 -1.51 -8.97
C SER A 652 31.66 -2.56 -10.06
N THR A 653 32.63 -2.29 -10.93
CA THR A 653 33.12 -3.32 -11.86
C THR A 653 33.89 -4.42 -11.11
N TYR A 654 34.43 -4.10 -9.91
CA TYR A 654 35.24 -5.00 -9.12
C TYR A 654 34.38 -6.05 -8.39
N ASN A 655 34.55 -7.31 -8.78
CA ASN A 655 33.81 -8.43 -8.21
C ASN A 655 34.57 -9.05 -7.02
N LEU A 656 34.18 -8.70 -5.79
CA LEU A 656 34.71 -9.33 -4.57
C LEU A 656 34.49 -10.85 -4.62
N LYS A 657 35.55 -11.61 -4.32
CA LYS A 657 35.53 -13.08 -4.37
C LYS A 657 34.71 -13.70 -3.23
N LYS A 658 34.63 -13.01 -2.09
CA LYS A 658 33.88 -13.40 -0.89
C LYS A 658 33.63 -12.15 -0.05
N MET A 659 32.61 -12.19 0.82
CA MET A 659 32.43 -11.14 1.83
C MET A 659 33.62 -11.13 2.78
N THR A 660 34.20 -9.95 3.00
CA THR A 660 35.34 -9.78 3.89
C THR A 660 35.15 -8.56 4.78
N ILE A 661 35.73 -8.65 5.98
CA ILE A 661 35.93 -7.51 6.85
C ILE A 661 37.37 -7.07 6.68
N ALA A 662 37.54 -5.81 6.33
CA ALA A 662 38.81 -5.12 6.34
C ALA A 662 39.08 -4.64 7.78
N LEU A 663 40.12 -5.17 8.44
CA LEU A 663 40.57 -4.79 9.78
C LEU A 663 41.94 -4.12 9.75
N SER A 664 42.16 -3.15 10.63
CA SER A 664 43.50 -2.57 10.83
C SER A 664 44.49 -3.66 11.27
N LYS A 665 45.76 -3.53 10.87
CA LYS A 665 46.85 -4.51 11.10
C LYS A 665 47.05 -4.89 12.58
N ASP A 666 46.53 -4.08 13.50
CA ASP A 666 46.62 -4.30 14.94
C ASP A 666 45.42 -5.07 15.56
N MET A 667 44.43 -5.50 14.77
CA MET A 667 43.30 -6.32 15.24
C MET A 667 43.37 -7.76 14.68
N THR A 668 43.29 -8.77 15.56
CA THR A 668 43.17 -10.19 15.17
C THR A 668 41.91 -10.84 15.75
N ILE A 669 41.11 -11.50 14.91
CA ILE A 669 39.96 -12.34 15.30
C ILE A 669 40.37 -13.82 15.11
N ASN A 670 40.12 -14.68 16.10
CA ASN A 670 40.53 -16.09 16.10
C ASN A 670 39.71 -16.92 15.10
N GLN A 671 40.30 -17.30 13.97
CA GLN A 671 39.73 -18.28 13.04
C GLN A 671 39.99 -19.72 13.52
N THR A 672 38.93 -20.48 13.83
CA THR A 672 39.02 -21.93 13.96
C THR A 672 37.86 -22.56 13.20
N ILE A 673 38.13 -23.14 12.03
CA ILE A 673 37.57 -24.40 11.51
C ILE A 673 38.37 -24.75 10.25
N SER A 674 39.18 -25.81 10.36
CA SER A 674 39.59 -26.61 9.20
C SER A 674 39.86 -28.05 9.64
N ASN A 675 39.24 -28.99 8.91
CA ASN A 675 39.56 -30.42 8.73
C ASN A 675 39.15 -31.46 9.79
N SER A 676 38.20 -32.32 9.42
CA SER A 676 38.24 -33.80 9.57
C SER A 676 36.99 -34.42 8.93
N GLN A 677 37.07 -35.04 7.74
CA GLN A 677 37.34 -36.46 7.47
C GLN A 677 36.26 -37.45 7.94
N LEU A 678 35.70 -38.15 6.93
CA LEU A 678 34.87 -39.34 7.00
C LEU A 678 35.63 -40.53 7.61
N SER A 679 34.99 -41.30 8.51
CA SER A 679 35.27 -42.73 8.67
C SER A 679 34.13 -43.48 9.38
N GLU A 680 33.98 -44.73 8.96
CA GLU A 680 32.97 -45.74 9.28
C GLU A 680 33.08 -46.36 10.70
N ASN A 681 31.98 -47.02 11.10
CA ASN A 681 31.86 -48.15 12.05
C ASN A 681 32.22 -47.94 13.54
N ASP A 682 31.22 -48.05 14.43
CA ASP A 682 30.93 -49.29 15.18
C ASP A 682 29.88 -49.10 16.30
N VAL A 683 28.72 -49.75 16.12
CA VAL A 683 28.19 -50.84 16.95
C VAL A 683 28.15 -50.71 18.50
N LYS A 684 26.91 -50.92 19.01
CA LYS A 684 26.44 -51.58 20.26
C LYS A 684 26.02 -50.74 21.47
N GLY A 685 24.73 -50.88 21.79
CA GLY A 685 24.20 -50.84 23.16
C GLY A 685 22.70 -50.59 23.33
N LYS A 686 21.82 -51.54 22.91
CA LYS A 686 20.74 -52.21 23.71
C LYS A 686 19.83 -51.27 24.55
N THR A 687 18.49 -51.26 24.42
CA THR A 687 17.55 -52.39 24.55
C THR A 687 16.15 -52.03 24.03
N HIS A 688 15.48 -52.99 23.41
CA HIS A 688 14.07 -52.99 23.02
C HIS A 688 13.08 -52.93 24.20
N CYS A 689 11.93 -52.27 24.01
CA CYS A 689 10.61 -52.91 24.14
C CYS A 689 9.52 -52.09 23.37
N PRO A 690 8.45 -52.73 22.89
CA PRO A 690 7.76 -52.38 21.66
C PRO A 690 6.57 -51.44 21.88
N THR A 691 6.37 -50.49 20.97
CA THR A 691 5.11 -49.73 20.88
C THR A 691 4.48 -49.90 19.51
N ILE A 692 3.32 -50.53 19.58
CA ILE A 692 2.21 -50.59 18.63
C ILE A 692 2.20 -49.39 17.69
N SER A 693 2.17 -49.68 16.39
CA SER A 693 1.97 -48.75 15.28
C SER A 693 0.77 -47.84 15.55
N SER A 694 1.03 -46.56 15.83
CA SER A 694 0.03 -45.51 15.70
C SER A 694 0.12 -44.94 14.30
N SER A 695 -1.02 -44.84 13.62
CA SER A 695 -1.17 -44.20 12.33
C SER A 695 -0.67 -42.75 12.41
N SER A 696 0.30 -42.38 11.58
CA SER A 696 0.83 -41.02 11.51
C SER A 696 -0.24 -40.07 10.96
N THR A 697 -0.83 -39.22 11.81
CA THR A 697 -1.73 -38.14 11.38
C THR A 697 -0.92 -37.04 10.71
N LYS A 698 -1.13 -36.81 9.40
CA LYS A 698 -0.47 -35.73 8.66
C LYS A 698 -0.80 -34.36 9.28
N LYS A 699 0.18 -33.44 9.33
CA LYS A 699 0.05 -32.09 9.90
C LYS A 699 -0.53 -31.11 8.87
N TYR A 700 -1.52 -30.32 9.26
CA TYR A 700 -2.15 -29.33 8.37
C TYR A 700 -1.39 -28.00 8.37
N ILE A 701 -1.37 -27.33 7.22
CA ILE A 701 -0.91 -25.96 7.00
C ILE A 701 -2.13 -25.17 6.52
N ASN A 702 -2.63 -24.21 7.31
CA ASN A 702 -3.85 -23.47 6.97
C ASN A 702 -3.49 -22.09 6.44
N ILE A 703 -3.85 -21.78 5.19
CA ILE A 703 -3.65 -20.45 4.61
C ILE A 703 -4.99 -19.81 4.24
N LEU A 704 -5.13 -18.51 4.49
CA LEU A 704 -6.30 -17.73 4.10
C LEU A 704 -6.02 -17.01 2.78
N LEU A 705 -6.84 -17.20 1.74
CA LEU A 705 -6.79 -16.36 0.55
C LEU A 705 -7.65 -15.12 0.77
N PHE A 706 -7.11 -13.93 0.52
CA PHE A 706 -7.81 -12.67 0.71
C PHE A 706 -7.51 -11.72 -0.45
N GLY A 707 -8.53 -11.09 -1.03
CA GLY A 707 -8.34 -10.25 -2.21
C GLY A 707 -9.66 -9.76 -2.80
N GLU A 708 -9.59 -8.77 -3.68
CA GLU A 708 -10.76 -8.13 -4.30
C GLU A 708 -11.65 -9.13 -5.05
N SER A 709 -12.94 -8.80 -5.18
CA SER A 709 -13.85 -9.48 -6.08
C SER A 709 -13.30 -9.45 -7.52
N GLY A 710 -13.20 -10.62 -8.16
CA GLY A 710 -12.67 -10.73 -9.53
C GLY A 710 -11.14 -10.74 -9.67
N VAL A 711 -10.36 -10.72 -8.58
CA VAL A 711 -8.87 -10.82 -8.65
C VAL A 711 -8.36 -12.20 -9.09
N GLY A 712 -9.23 -13.22 -9.05
CA GLY A 712 -8.93 -14.57 -9.52
C GLY A 712 -8.61 -15.60 -8.42
N LYS A 713 -9.14 -15.46 -7.20
CA LYS A 713 -8.89 -16.39 -6.06
C LYS A 713 -9.18 -17.86 -6.41
N SER A 714 -10.38 -18.17 -6.87
CA SER A 714 -10.77 -19.54 -7.23
C SER A 714 -10.04 -20.04 -8.48
N THR A 715 -9.74 -19.16 -9.44
CA THR A 715 -8.89 -19.48 -10.59
C THR A 715 -7.46 -19.84 -10.15
N PHE A 716 -6.91 -19.13 -9.16
CA PHE A 716 -5.60 -19.44 -8.59
C PHE A 716 -5.57 -20.82 -7.93
N ILE A 717 -6.61 -21.22 -7.20
CA ILE A 717 -6.68 -22.56 -6.58
C ILE A 717 -6.64 -23.66 -7.65
N ASN A 718 -7.42 -23.52 -8.73
CA ASN A 718 -7.40 -24.48 -9.84
C ASN A 718 -6.05 -24.49 -10.56
N ALA A 719 -5.49 -23.32 -10.87
CA ALA A 719 -4.19 -23.21 -11.52
C ALA A 719 -3.09 -23.86 -10.67
N PHE A 720 -3.06 -23.57 -9.36
CA PHE A 720 -2.11 -24.14 -8.42
C PHE A 720 -2.21 -25.68 -8.33
N ALA A 721 -3.42 -26.24 -8.35
CA ALA A 721 -3.63 -27.69 -8.40
C ALA A 721 -2.95 -28.33 -9.62
N ASN A 722 -3.15 -27.73 -10.80
CA ASN A 722 -2.56 -28.21 -12.05
C ASN A 722 -1.04 -28.04 -12.05
N TYR A 723 -0.51 -26.93 -11.54
CA TYR A 723 0.94 -26.69 -11.47
C TYR A 723 1.67 -27.59 -10.46
N LEU A 724 0.97 -28.08 -9.44
CA LEU A 724 1.53 -29.08 -8.52
C LEU A 724 1.57 -30.48 -9.14
N TYR A 725 0.58 -30.82 -9.97
CA TYR A 725 0.45 -32.15 -10.55
C TYR A 725 1.25 -32.31 -11.84
N PHE A 726 1.08 -31.41 -12.81
CA PHE A 726 1.70 -31.47 -14.12
C PHE A 726 2.97 -30.63 -14.20
N GLN A 727 4.07 -31.23 -14.65
CA GLN A 727 5.34 -30.49 -14.80
C GLN A 727 5.39 -29.65 -16.08
N THR A 728 4.64 -30.05 -17.10
CA THR A 728 4.62 -29.43 -18.43
C THR A 728 3.19 -29.25 -18.91
N LEU A 729 2.97 -28.28 -19.80
CA LEU A 729 1.67 -28.04 -20.41
C LEU A 729 1.21 -29.22 -21.28
N ASP A 730 2.14 -29.91 -21.95
CA ASP A 730 1.85 -31.10 -22.76
C ASP A 730 1.26 -32.24 -21.93
N GLN A 731 1.84 -32.51 -20.74
CA GLN A 731 1.29 -33.49 -19.81
C GLN A 731 -0.13 -33.11 -19.39
N ALA A 732 -0.34 -31.83 -19.07
CA ALA A 732 -1.65 -31.32 -18.66
C ALA A 732 -2.70 -31.38 -19.78
N GLN A 733 -2.28 -31.26 -21.04
CA GLN A 733 -3.17 -31.32 -22.21
C GLN A 733 -3.56 -32.76 -22.58
N GLN A 734 -2.66 -33.73 -22.39
CA GLN A 734 -2.95 -35.15 -22.64
C GLN A 734 -3.92 -35.73 -21.61
N GLU A 735 -3.86 -35.23 -20.37
CA GLU A 735 -4.80 -35.57 -19.31
C GLU A 735 -5.95 -34.54 -19.23
N LYS A 736 -6.96 -34.80 -18.38
CA LYS A 736 -8.01 -33.80 -18.14
C LYS A 736 -7.51 -32.75 -17.14
N PRO A 737 -7.76 -31.44 -17.38
CA PRO A 737 -7.39 -30.41 -16.42
C PRO A 737 -8.07 -30.66 -15.07
N ILE A 738 -7.32 -30.47 -13.99
CA ILE A 738 -7.84 -30.60 -12.62
C ILE A 738 -8.65 -29.33 -12.33
N VAL A 739 -9.97 -29.45 -12.32
CA VAL A 739 -10.88 -28.34 -11.99
C VAL A 739 -11.68 -28.72 -10.77
N ILE A 740 -11.28 -28.14 -9.64
CA ILE A 740 -11.84 -28.39 -8.31
C ILE A 740 -13.00 -27.42 -8.05
N ILE A 741 -12.85 -26.18 -8.53
CA ILE A 741 -13.85 -25.12 -8.43
C ILE A 741 -14.34 -24.81 -9.84
N PRO A 742 -15.66 -24.76 -10.11
CA PRO A 742 -16.17 -24.40 -11.42
C PRO A 742 -15.61 -23.06 -11.89
N VAL A 743 -15.23 -22.98 -13.16
CA VAL A 743 -14.63 -21.78 -13.73
C VAL A 743 -15.52 -21.26 -14.85
N SER A 744 -15.81 -19.96 -14.81
CA SER A 744 -16.42 -19.25 -15.91
C SER A 744 -15.65 -17.97 -16.20
N PHE A 745 -15.27 -17.78 -17.47
CA PHE A 745 -14.63 -16.56 -17.93
C PHE A 745 -14.99 -16.30 -19.39
N THR A 746 -15.04 -15.03 -19.76
CA THR A 746 -15.19 -14.61 -21.15
C THR A 746 -13.82 -14.53 -21.79
N MET A 747 -13.68 -15.11 -22.97
CA MET A 747 -12.48 -15.01 -23.78
C MET A 747 -12.87 -14.51 -25.17
N THR A 748 -12.05 -13.62 -25.69
CA THR A 748 -12.22 -13.10 -27.05
C THR A 748 -11.49 -14.02 -28.02
N ILE A 749 -12.13 -14.42 -29.10
CA ILE A 749 -11.59 -15.36 -30.08
C ILE A 749 -11.62 -14.71 -31.46
N ASN A 750 -10.55 -14.91 -32.23
CA ASN A 750 -10.35 -14.40 -33.60
C ASN A 750 -10.26 -12.86 -33.69
N ASP A 751 -9.84 -12.39 -34.86
CA ASP A 751 -9.59 -10.97 -35.16
C ASP A 751 -10.87 -10.11 -35.23
N ILE A 752 -12.05 -10.73 -35.12
CA ILE A 752 -13.36 -10.06 -35.09
C ILE A 752 -13.86 -9.75 -33.67
N PHE A 753 -13.05 -10.08 -32.66
CA PHE A 753 -13.34 -9.87 -31.25
C PHE A 753 -14.60 -10.59 -30.75
N ASP A 754 -14.88 -11.81 -31.25
CA ASP A 754 -16.03 -12.59 -30.79
C ASP A 754 -15.84 -13.00 -29.32
N GLU A 755 -16.79 -12.63 -28.47
CA GLU A 755 -16.79 -13.03 -27.06
C GLU A 755 -17.40 -14.42 -26.89
N LYS A 756 -16.60 -15.37 -26.38
CA LYS A 756 -17.08 -16.69 -25.99
C LYS A 756 -16.98 -16.86 -24.49
N ILE A 757 -18.10 -17.19 -23.85
CA ILE A 757 -18.13 -17.55 -22.43
C ILE A 757 -17.71 -19.01 -22.31
N ILE A 758 -16.56 -19.24 -21.70
CA ILE A 758 -16.06 -20.57 -21.38
C ILE A 758 -16.57 -20.93 -19.99
N LYS A 759 -17.16 -22.13 -19.87
CA LYS A 759 -17.61 -22.71 -18.60
C LYS A 759 -17.05 -24.11 -18.47
N PHE A 760 -16.46 -24.43 -17.32
CA PHE A 760 -15.89 -25.74 -17.07
C PHE A 760 -16.05 -26.12 -15.59
N GLY A 761 -16.56 -27.34 -15.33
CA GLY A 761 -16.94 -27.81 -14.00
C GLY A 761 -18.46 -27.89 -13.80
N ASP A 762 -18.89 -28.62 -12.77
CA ASP A 762 -20.30 -28.80 -12.43
C ASP A 762 -20.89 -27.56 -11.74
N ILE A 763 -22.21 -27.39 -11.73
CA ILE A 763 -22.85 -26.22 -11.10
C ILE A 763 -22.65 -26.30 -9.57
N ASP A 764 -21.99 -25.29 -9.00
CA ASP A 764 -21.85 -25.12 -7.55
C ASP A 764 -22.75 -23.97 -7.06
N SER A 765 -23.58 -24.28 -6.06
CA SER A 765 -24.42 -23.29 -5.38
C SER A 765 -23.65 -22.21 -4.61
N ASN A 766 -22.35 -22.43 -4.34
CA ASN A 766 -21.47 -21.48 -3.66
C ASN A 766 -20.76 -20.49 -4.62
N GLU A 767 -20.82 -20.72 -5.93
CA GLU A 767 -20.17 -19.90 -6.96
C GLU A 767 -21.20 -19.20 -7.85
N ASN A 768 -21.23 -17.87 -7.82
CA ASN A 768 -22.15 -17.07 -8.63
C ASN A 768 -21.41 -16.27 -9.72
N HIS A 769 -21.41 -16.81 -10.94
CA HIS A 769 -20.76 -16.19 -12.09
C HIS A 769 -21.68 -15.25 -12.91
N ASN A 770 -22.94 -15.05 -12.50
CA ASN A 770 -23.92 -14.36 -13.34
C ASN A 770 -23.87 -12.83 -13.25
N ASN A 771 -23.19 -12.26 -12.24
CA ASN A 771 -23.15 -10.82 -11.98
C ASN A 771 -21.70 -10.30 -11.96
N LEU A 772 -21.35 -9.45 -12.93
CA LEU A 772 -20.03 -8.84 -13.02
C LEU A 772 -19.75 -7.91 -11.83
N GLY A 773 -18.57 -8.08 -11.20
CA GLY A 773 -18.11 -7.26 -10.07
C GLY A 773 -18.64 -7.67 -8.68
N GLN A 774 -19.53 -8.66 -8.58
CA GLN A 774 -19.89 -9.27 -7.30
C GLN A 774 -18.86 -10.33 -6.90
N SER A 775 -18.73 -10.60 -5.60
CA SER A 775 -17.94 -11.76 -5.15
C SER A 775 -18.54 -13.03 -5.75
N VAL A 776 -17.70 -13.83 -6.43
CA VAL A 776 -18.13 -15.09 -7.06
C VAL A 776 -18.36 -16.14 -5.97
N THR A 777 -17.39 -16.33 -5.08
CA THR A 777 -17.50 -17.16 -3.88
C THR A 777 -18.42 -16.52 -2.85
N GLN A 778 -19.46 -17.24 -2.41
CA GLN A 778 -20.46 -16.73 -1.46
C GLN A 778 -20.12 -17.04 0.00
N LYS A 779 -19.53 -18.21 0.29
CA LYS A 779 -19.11 -18.64 1.63
C LYS A 779 -17.71 -19.22 1.61
N CYS A 780 -17.03 -19.15 2.76
CA CYS A 780 -15.68 -19.69 2.89
C CYS A 780 -15.67 -21.22 2.74
N GLN A 781 -14.73 -21.74 1.94
CA GLN A 781 -14.53 -23.18 1.73
C GLN A 781 -13.05 -23.56 1.87
N CYS A 782 -12.78 -24.81 2.24
CA CYS A 782 -11.44 -25.35 2.42
C CYS A 782 -11.08 -26.34 1.31
N TYR A 783 -9.95 -26.11 0.64
CA TYR A 783 -9.39 -27.03 -0.35
C TYR A 783 -8.08 -27.62 0.17
N VAL A 784 -8.03 -28.96 0.28
CA VAL A 784 -6.94 -29.67 0.95
C VAL A 784 -6.07 -30.40 -0.06
N PHE A 785 -4.78 -30.04 -0.11
CA PHE A 785 -3.76 -30.58 -0.99
C PHE A 785 -2.72 -31.41 -0.22
N ASP A 786 -2.36 -32.57 -0.75
CA ASP A 786 -1.20 -33.32 -0.26
C ASP A 786 0.10 -32.70 -0.81
N ILE A 787 0.88 -32.07 0.07
CA ILE A 787 2.12 -31.36 -0.31
C ILE A 787 3.40 -32.09 0.10
N SER A 788 3.31 -33.06 1.02
CA SER A 788 4.39 -33.94 1.46
C SER A 788 3.84 -35.21 2.13
N GLN A 789 4.71 -36.17 2.45
CA GLN A 789 4.31 -37.42 3.12
C GLN A 789 3.68 -37.16 4.50
N ASP A 790 4.12 -36.11 5.20
CA ASP A 790 3.72 -35.78 6.57
C ASP A 790 2.87 -34.50 6.70
N LYS A 791 2.67 -33.70 5.62
CA LYS A 791 1.90 -32.44 5.67
C LYS A 791 0.84 -32.30 4.58
N LYS A 792 -0.31 -31.73 4.96
CA LYS A 792 -1.42 -31.31 4.07
C LYS A 792 -1.54 -29.78 4.07
N LEU A 793 -1.73 -29.17 2.91
CA LEU A 793 -2.04 -27.73 2.76
C LEU A 793 -3.54 -27.54 2.65
N CYS A 794 -4.12 -26.72 3.52
CA CYS A 794 -5.52 -26.32 3.51
C CYS A 794 -5.59 -24.85 3.07
N ILE A 795 -6.13 -24.61 1.88
CA ILE A 795 -6.37 -23.28 1.35
C ILE A 795 -7.82 -22.90 1.67
N ILE A 796 -8.00 -21.82 2.42
CA ILE A 796 -9.31 -21.27 2.77
C ILE A 796 -9.65 -20.20 1.73
N ASP A 797 -10.55 -20.54 0.81
CA ASP A 797 -11.09 -19.57 -0.15
C ASP A 797 -12.13 -18.69 0.54
N THR A 798 -12.16 -17.40 0.19
CA THR A 798 -13.01 -16.40 0.84
C THR A 798 -13.82 -15.58 -0.15
N PRO A 799 -14.98 -15.05 0.26
CA PRO A 799 -15.64 -13.98 -0.48
C PRO A 799 -14.71 -12.78 -0.69
N GLY A 800 -14.76 -12.16 -1.87
CA GLY A 800 -14.00 -10.94 -2.15
C GLY A 800 -14.55 -9.71 -1.44
N PHE A 801 -13.69 -8.71 -1.28
CA PHE A 801 -14.09 -7.34 -0.92
C PHE A 801 -14.18 -6.47 -2.18
N GLY A 802 -14.84 -5.31 -2.08
CA GLY A 802 -15.14 -4.48 -3.24
C GLY A 802 -16.33 -4.99 -4.05
N ASP A 803 -17.32 -5.55 -3.37
CA ASP A 803 -18.55 -6.05 -4.00
C ASP A 803 -19.40 -4.88 -4.55
N THR A 804 -19.86 -4.99 -5.79
CA THR A 804 -20.71 -3.96 -6.43
C THR A 804 -22.06 -3.74 -5.75
N ARG A 805 -22.46 -4.61 -4.80
CA ARG A 805 -23.63 -4.41 -3.92
C ARG A 805 -23.40 -3.38 -2.80
N GLY A 806 -22.16 -2.89 -2.65
CA GLY A 806 -21.79 -1.81 -1.74
C GLY A 806 -21.38 -2.28 -0.33
N ASP A 807 -21.06 -1.31 0.53
CA ASP A 807 -20.34 -1.46 1.81
C ASP A 807 -20.99 -2.46 2.78
N ASN A 808 -22.31 -2.50 2.80
CA ASN A 808 -23.06 -3.41 3.65
C ASN A 808 -22.74 -4.87 3.31
N GLN A 809 -22.55 -5.17 2.03
CA GLN A 809 -22.19 -6.52 1.59
C GLN A 809 -20.74 -6.87 1.94
N ASP A 810 -19.80 -5.94 1.80
CA ASP A 810 -18.40 -6.17 2.22
C ASP A 810 -18.29 -6.43 3.72
N ASN A 811 -19.08 -5.73 4.54
CA ASN A 811 -19.17 -6.02 5.98
C ASN A 811 -19.72 -7.43 6.27
N LEU A 812 -20.77 -7.86 5.55
CA LEU A 812 -21.30 -9.23 5.66
C LEU A 812 -20.27 -10.28 5.24
N ASN A 813 -19.51 -10.01 4.17
CA ASN A 813 -18.42 -10.89 3.71
C ASN A 813 -17.33 -11.02 4.78
N MET A 814 -16.93 -9.90 5.40
CA MET A 814 -15.96 -9.91 6.50
C MET A 814 -16.49 -10.66 7.73
N GLU A 815 -17.77 -10.50 8.08
CA GLU A 815 -18.40 -11.25 9.17
C GLU A 815 -18.39 -12.77 8.92
N GLU A 816 -18.69 -13.21 7.69
CA GLU A 816 -18.60 -14.61 7.30
C GLU A 816 -17.17 -15.14 7.43
N ILE A 817 -16.17 -14.38 6.95
CA ILE A 817 -14.75 -14.73 7.07
C ILE A 817 -14.35 -14.88 8.55
N PHE A 818 -14.71 -13.93 9.42
CA PHE A 818 -14.39 -14.00 10.85
C PHE A 818 -15.12 -15.14 11.56
N SER A 819 -16.36 -15.42 11.18
CA SER A 819 -17.14 -16.55 11.68
C SER A 819 -16.47 -17.88 11.33
N PHE A 820 -15.97 -18.02 10.09
CA PHE A 820 -15.25 -19.19 9.63
C PHE A 820 -13.90 -19.36 10.34
N LEU A 821 -13.08 -18.29 10.36
CA LEU A 821 -11.77 -18.27 11.01
C LEU A 821 -11.83 -18.56 12.51
N HIS A 822 -12.93 -18.19 13.17
CA HIS A 822 -13.16 -18.54 14.56
C HIS A 822 -13.23 -20.05 14.80
N ASN A 823 -13.51 -20.86 13.78
CA ASN A 823 -13.57 -22.31 13.90
C ASN A 823 -12.21 -22.99 13.66
N ILE A 824 -11.16 -22.21 13.34
CA ILE A 824 -9.82 -22.72 13.02
C ILE A 824 -8.85 -22.46 14.18
N PRO A 825 -8.03 -23.45 14.60
CA PRO A 825 -7.16 -23.32 15.76
C PRO A 825 -5.87 -22.51 15.51
N TYR A 826 -5.41 -22.44 14.26
CA TYR A 826 -4.20 -21.71 13.85
C TYR A 826 -4.20 -21.45 12.35
N LEU A 827 -3.48 -20.41 11.95
CA LEU A 827 -3.12 -20.12 10.55
C LEU A 827 -1.61 -20.24 10.37
N ASN A 828 -1.17 -20.45 9.14
CA ASN A 828 0.23 -20.45 8.74
C ASN A 828 0.55 -19.28 7.80
N GLY A 829 -0.46 -18.61 7.25
CA GLY A 829 -0.30 -17.41 6.44
C GLY A 829 -1.62 -16.82 5.97
N ILE A 830 -1.60 -15.52 5.65
CA ILE A 830 -2.68 -14.82 4.93
C ILE A 830 -2.11 -14.38 3.59
N CYS A 831 -2.61 -14.98 2.52
CA CYS A 831 -2.21 -14.68 1.15
C CYS A 831 -3.09 -13.56 0.61
N LEU A 832 -2.51 -12.37 0.45
CA LEU A 832 -3.12 -11.24 -0.21
C LEU A 832 -2.94 -11.37 -1.73
N LEU A 833 -4.04 -11.52 -2.46
CA LEU A 833 -4.04 -11.67 -3.91
C LEU A 833 -4.25 -10.33 -4.62
N PHE A 834 -3.38 -10.03 -5.58
CA PHE A 834 -3.42 -8.81 -6.40
C PHE A 834 -3.13 -9.11 -7.87
N LYS A 835 -3.48 -8.17 -8.76
CA LYS A 835 -2.91 -8.10 -10.11
C LYS A 835 -1.70 -7.13 -10.10
N PRO A 836 -0.62 -7.38 -10.85
CA PRO A 836 0.63 -6.61 -10.74
C PRO A 836 0.64 -5.20 -11.38
N GLU A 837 -0.38 -4.82 -12.14
CA GLU A 837 -0.46 -3.50 -12.79
C GLU A 837 -1.74 -2.73 -12.45
N ILE A 838 -2.23 -2.84 -11.22
CA ILE A 838 -3.35 -1.99 -10.79
C ILE A 838 -2.89 -0.54 -10.65
N LEU A 839 -3.73 0.39 -11.10
CA LEU A 839 -3.46 1.83 -11.08
C LEU A 839 -3.77 2.45 -9.72
N GLU A 840 -4.67 1.85 -8.96
CA GLU A 840 -5.09 2.26 -7.62
C GLU A 840 -5.48 1.02 -6.80
N LEU A 841 -5.26 1.05 -5.48
CA LEU A 841 -5.83 0.05 -4.59
C LEU A 841 -7.33 0.30 -4.43
N HIS A 842 -8.13 -0.76 -4.35
CA HIS A 842 -9.57 -0.62 -4.14
C HIS A 842 -9.84 0.23 -2.87
N PRO A 843 -10.77 1.22 -2.89
CA PRO A 843 -10.98 2.16 -1.77
C PRO A 843 -11.25 1.49 -0.41
N TYR A 844 -11.85 0.30 -0.44
CA TYR A 844 -12.20 -0.47 0.76
C TYR A 844 -11.09 -1.38 1.28
N PHE A 845 -9.98 -1.50 0.54
CA PHE A 845 -8.83 -2.31 0.97
C PHE A 845 -8.34 -1.89 2.35
N TYR A 846 -8.26 -0.58 2.64
CA TYR A 846 -7.89 -0.07 3.95
C TYR A 846 -8.81 -0.58 5.07
N SER A 847 -10.13 -0.47 4.87
CA SER A 847 -11.13 -0.90 5.86
C SER A 847 -11.05 -2.41 6.11
N CYS A 848 -11.06 -3.21 5.05
CA CYS A 848 -11.02 -4.66 5.15
C CYS A 848 -9.71 -5.17 5.77
N PHE A 849 -8.58 -4.54 5.42
CA PHE A 849 -7.27 -4.85 5.99
C PHE A 849 -7.17 -4.43 7.47
N THR A 850 -7.70 -3.27 7.83
CA THR A 850 -7.85 -2.84 9.25
C THR A 850 -8.64 -3.84 10.04
N GLN A 851 -9.79 -4.29 9.51
CA GLN A 851 -10.62 -5.29 10.18
C GLN A 851 -9.90 -6.63 10.39
N LEU A 852 -9.02 -7.05 9.47
CA LEU A 852 -8.20 -8.25 9.66
C LEU A 852 -7.23 -8.10 10.85
N PHE A 853 -6.53 -6.97 10.94
CA PHE A 853 -5.64 -6.71 12.06
C PHE A 853 -6.38 -6.49 13.39
N ASP A 854 -7.55 -5.86 13.36
CA ASP A 854 -8.45 -5.76 14.52
C ASP A 854 -8.92 -7.15 15.01
N TYR A 855 -8.99 -8.14 14.13
CA TYR A 855 -9.35 -9.50 14.50
C TYR A 855 -8.17 -10.33 15.01
N PHE A 856 -7.02 -10.26 14.33
CA PHE A 856 -5.87 -11.12 14.63
C PHE A 856 -4.85 -10.51 15.60
N GLY A 857 -4.83 -9.18 15.77
CA GLY A 857 -3.79 -8.43 16.47
C GLY A 857 -2.55 -8.17 15.60
N GLU A 858 -1.66 -7.27 16.04
CA GLU A 858 -0.53 -6.76 15.25
C GLU A 858 0.48 -7.83 14.81
N ASN A 859 0.65 -8.89 15.61
CA ASN A 859 1.61 -9.98 15.35
C ASN A 859 1.27 -10.80 14.10
N ILE A 860 0.08 -10.64 13.50
CA ILE A 860 -0.25 -11.28 12.23
C ILE A 860 0.59 -10.75 11.06
N ARG A 861 1.24 -9.58 11.20
CA ARG A 861 2.05 -8.95 10.14
C ARG A 861 3.12 -9.88 9.57
N ASP A 862 3.73 -10.72 10.41
CA ASP A 862 4.82 -11.62 10.01
C ASP A 862 4.32 -12.83 9.20
N TYR A 863 3.00 -13.01 9.13
CA TYR A 863 2.32 -14.10 8.42
C TYR A 863 1.62 -13.62 7.14
N ILE A 864 1.81 -12.35 6.74
CA ILE A 864 1.30 -11.80 5.48
C ILE A 864 2.16 -12.30 4.31
N ILE A 865 1.49 -12.82 3.30
CA ILE A 865 2.09 -13.35 2.07
C ILE A 865 1.47 -12.61 0.89
N PHE A 866 2.30 -12.18 -0.06
CA PHE A 866 1.83 -11.48 -1.26
C PHE A 866 1.78 -12.43 -2.44
N CYS A 867 0.64 -12.51 -3.11
CA CYS A 867 0.46 -13.33 -4.30
C CYS A 867 -0.03 -12.44 -5.45
N PHE A 868 0.70 -12.44 -6.57
CA PHE A 868 0.30 -11.73 -7.78
C PHE A 868 -0.21 -12.73 -8.81
N THR A 869 -1.47 -12.58 -9.20
CA THR A 869 -2.10 -13.31 -10.31
C THR A 869 -1.84 -12.56 -11.62
N ASN A 870 -1.89 -13.25 -12.76
CA ASN A 870 -1.69 -12.65 -14.09
C ASN A 870 -0.32 -11.97 -14.27
N ALA A 871 0.75 -12.51 -13.67
CA ALA A 871 2.06 -11.85 -13.64
C ALA A 871 2.87 -11.93 -14.96
N ARG A 872 2.32 -12.52 -16.02
CA ARG A 872 3.00 -12.64 -17.32
C ARG A 872 3.37 -11.29 -17.92
N SER A 873 2.48 -10.29 -17.89
CA SER A 873 2.73 -8.95 -18.46
C SER A 873 3.86 -8.19 -17.77
N THR A 874 4.21 -8.60 -16.55
CA THR A 874 5.23 -7.96 -15.70
C THR A 874 6.43 -8.86 -15.48
N PHE A 875 6.66 -9.83 -16.38
CA PHE A 875 7.79 -10.76 -16.32
C PHE A 875 7.88 -11.51 -14.97
N PHE A 876 6.73 -11.91 -14.42
CA PHE A 876 6.61 -12.58 -13.11
C PHE A 876 7.13 -11.72 -11.95
N ALA A 877 6.83 -10.42 -11.99
CA ALA A 877 7.11 -9.48 -10.91
C ALA A 877 5.83 -8.79 -10.40
N PRO A 878 5.84 -8.21 -9.19
CA PRO A 878 4.72 -7.45 -8.62
C PRO A 878 4.26 -6.19 -9.39
N GLY A 879 5.00 -5.76 -10.42
CA GLY A 879 4.71 -4.57 -11.22
C GLY A 879 4.50 -3.27 -10.43
N ASN A 880 3.67 -2.36 -10.95
CA ASN A 880 3.34 -1.07 -10.34
C ASN A 880 2.56 -1.20 -9.04
N THR A 881 1.82 -2.30 -8.87
CA THR A 881 1.08 -2.59 -7.63
C THR A 881 1.99 -2.64 -6.42
N ARG A 882 3.26 -3.03 -6.58
CA ARG A 882 4.26 -2.99 -5.51
C ARG A 882 4.39 -1.59 -4.89
N THR A 883 4.45 -0.56 -5.71
CA THR A 883 4.63 0.82 -5.25
C THR A 883 3.40 1.30 -4.49
N LEU A 884 2.21 0.96 -4.99
CA LEU A 884 0.95 1.26 -4.30
C LEU A 884 0.85 0.57 -2.94
N LEU A 885 1.17 -0.73 -2.88
CA LEU A 885 1.16 -1.50 -1.63
C LEU A 885 2.21 -0.99 -0.65
N LYS A 886 3.41 -0.63 -1.12
CA LYS A 886 4.44 -0.06 -0.26
C LYS A 886 3.96 1.27 0.35
N THR A 887 3.43 2.16 -0.49
CA THR A 887 2.85 3.45 -0.03
C THR A 887 1.72 3.22 0.98
N PHE A 888 0.84 2.25 0.72
CA PHE A 888 -0.23 1.88 1.63
C PHE A 888 0.29 1.37 2.98
N PHE A 889 1.25 0.43 2.99
CA PHE A 889 1.80 -0.13 4.24
C PHE A 889 2.64 0.87 5.03
N ASP A 890 3.31 1.80 4.34
CA ASP A 890 4.04 2.90 4.98
C ASP A 890 3.06 3.81 5.76
N SER A 891 1.86 4.04 5.20
CA SER A 891 0.77 4.83 5.81
C SER A 891 -0.11 4.05 6.81
N PHE A 892 -0.02 2.72 6.85
CA PHE A 892 -0.90 1.88 7.66
C PHE A 892 -0.45 1.90 9.14
N PRO A 893 -1.37 1.88 10.13
CA PRO A 893 -1.01 2.02 11.55
C PRO A 893 -0.01 0.98 12.07
N ILE A 894 0.04 -0.20 11.45
CA ILE A 894 0.92 -1.30 11.84
C ILE A 894 2.14 -1.31 10.93
N LYS A 895 3.26 -0.82 11.46
CA LYS A 895 4.55 -0.71 10.77
C LYS A 895 5.26 -2.06 10.62
N ASN A 896 6.17 -2.14 9.66
CA ASN A 896 7.06 -3.28 9.37
C ASN A 896 6.34 -4.56 8.91
N ILE A 897 5.35 -4.45 8.03
CA ILE A 897 4.82 -5.63 7.33
C ILE A 897 5.88 -6.10 6.32
N PRO A 898 6.45 -7.32 6.45
CA PRO A 898 7.50 -7.78 5.55
C PRO A 898 6.97 -7.83 4.11
N PHE A 899 7.63 -7.15 3.17
CA PHE A 899 7.27 -7.21 1.74
C PHE A 899 8.52 -7.43 0.88
N GLU A 900 8.99 -8.68 0.87
CA GLU A 900 10.25 -9.10 0.29
C GLU A 900 10.05 -10.24 -0.72
N LYS A 901 11.10 -10.60 -1.48
CA LYS A 901 11.03 -11.71 -2.44
C LYS A 901 10.67 -13.04 -1.77
N ASN A 902 11.06 -13.24 -0.51
CA ASN A 902 10.84 -14.48 0.22
C ASN A 902 9.36 -14.76 0.49
N ASN A 903 8.55 -13.73 0.77
CA ASN A 903 7.11 -13.85 1.05
C ASN A 903 6.21 -13.26 -0.05
N THR A 904 6.77 -13.01 -1.23
CA THR A 904 6.03 -12.51 -2.41
C THR A 904 6.14 -13.50 -3.55
N PHE A 905 5.02 -13.92 -4.13
CA PHE A 905 4.95 -14.95 -5.17
C PHE A 905 4.17 -14.46 -6.39
N CYS A 906 4.68 -14.71 -7.59
CA CYS A 906 4.08 -14.23 -8.84
C CYS A 906 3.77 -15.42 -9.74
N PHE A 907 2.48 -15.68 -9.97
CA PHE A 907 1.99 -16.77 -10.79
C PHE A 907 1.17 -16.22 -11.96
N ASP A 908 1.07 -16.98 -13.04
CA ASP A 908 0.13 -16.70 -14.10
C ASP A 908 -1.01 -17.72 -14.08
N SER A 909 -2.25 -17.25 -14.12
CA SER A 909 -3.45 -18.09 -14.22
C SER A 909 -3.94 -18.24 -15.66
N GLU A 910 -3.38 -17.47 -16.61
CA GLU A 910 -3.81 -17.52 -18.01
C GLU A 910 -3.37 -18.81 -18.71
N ALA A 911 -2.22 -19.40 -18.34
CA ALA A 911 -1.82 -20.71 -18.86
C ALA A 911 -2.80 -21.84 -18.49
N PHE A 912 -3.40 -21.77 -17.30
CA PHE A 912 -4.49 -22.67 -16.91
C PHE A 912 -5.78 -22.37 -17.71
N ARG A 913 -6.15 -21.10 -17.91
CA ARG A 913 -7.32 -20.73 -18.73
C ARG A 913 -7.17 -21.18 -20.18
N TYR A 914 -5.97 -21.06 -20.74
CA TYR A 914 -5.60 -21.60 -22.05
C TYR A 914 -5.85 -23.11 -22.13
N LEU A 915 -5.39 -23.88 -21.14
CA LEU A 915 -5.64 -25.33 -21.07
C LEU A 915 -7.13 -25.66 -21.05
N VAL A 916 -7.93 -24.91 -20.27
CA VAL A 916 -9.40 -25.10 -20.22
C VAL A 916 -10.07 -24.71 -21.54
N ALA A 917 -9.57 -23.66 -22.21
CA ALA A 917 -10.07 -23.22 -23.50
C ALA A 917 -9.82 -24.25 -24.62
N LEU A 918 -8.63 -24.88 -24.64
CA LEU A 918 -8.32 -25.99 -25.56
C LEU A 918 -9.30 -27.15 -25.40
N GLN A 919 -9.68 -27.49 -24.18
CA GLN A 919 -10.65 -28.55 -23.88
C GLN A 919 -12.09 -28.18 -24.28
N ASN A 920 -12.37 -26.89 -24.51
CA ASN A 920 -13.64 -26.38 -25.03
C ASN A 920 -13.61 -26.14 -26.57
N SER A 921 -12.68 -26.83 -27.26
CA SER A 921 -12.51 -26.76 -28.71
C SER A 921 -12.29 -25.34 -29.22
N ILE A 922 -11.51 -24.54 -28.49
CA ILE A 922 -11.03 -23.25 -28.97
C ILE A 922 -9.65 -23.46 -29.60
N GLU A 923 -9.51 -22.99 -30.83
CA GLU A 923 -8.27 -23.04 -31.58
C GLU A 923 -7.42 -21.80 -31.26
N PHE A 924 -6.11 -22.00 -31.19
CA PHE A 924 -5.12 -20.97 -30.90
C PHE A 924 -3.98 -21.07 -31.91
N ASP A 925 -3.31 -19.95 -32.19
CA ASP A 925 -2.18 -19.93 -33.10
C ASP A 925 -0.99 -20.73 -32.51
N PRO A 926 -0.20 -21.45 -33.33
CA PRO A 926 0.96 -22.19 -32.84
C PRO A 926 1.98 -21.34 -32.07
N ASN A 927 2.10 -20.04 -32.36
CA ASN A 927 3.00 -19.14 -31.65
C ASN A 927 2.49 -18.80 -30.24
N GLU A 928 1.17 -18.65 -30.04
CA GLU A 928 0.56 -18.38 -28.74
C GLU A 928 0.80 -19.53 -27.75
N ARG A 929 0.83 -20.77 -28.24
CA ARG A 929 1.13 -21.96 -27.42
C ARG A 929 2.46 -21.85 -26.70
N ASN A 930 3.51 -21.38 -27.40
CA ASN A 930 4.85 -21.27 -26.82
C ASN A 930 4.87 -20.30 -25.63
N GLU A 931 4.08 -19.22 -25.68
CA GLU A 931 3.97 -18.27 -24.57
C GLU A 931 3.31 -18.88 -23.34
N PHE A 932 2.21 -19.61 -23.53
CA PHE A 932 1.50 -20.28 -22.45
C PHE A 932 2.32 -21.43 -21.85
N GLU A 933 3.14 -22.11 -22.66
CA GLU A 933 4.06 -23.15 -22.18
C GLU A 933 5.16 -22.56 -21.29
N GLN A 934 5.80 -21.45 -21.71
CA GLN A 934 6.77 -20.75 -20.87
C GLN A 934 6.12 -20.24 -19.58
N SER A 935 4.89 -19.72 -19.68
CA SER A 935 4.14 -19.26 -18.52
C SER A 935 3.80 -20.39 -17.54
N TRP A 936 3.44 -21.56 -18.07
CA TRP A 936 3.22 -22.78 -17.28
C TRP A 936 4.48 -23.17 -16.50
N LEU A 937 5.63 -23.27 -17.18
CA LEU A 937 6.90 -23.65 -16.56
C LEU A 937 7.30 -22.70 -15.42
N ARG A 938 7.18 -21.39 -15.64
CA ARG A 938 7.45 -20.37 -14.61
C ARG A 938 6.51 -20.52 -13.42
N SER A 939 5.21 -20.72 -13.68
CA SER A 939 4.21 -20.89 -12.63
C SER A 939 4.38 -22.20 -11.84
N VAL A 940 4.88 -23.28 -12.47
CA VAL A 940 5.27 -24.52 -11.78
C VAL A 940 6.46 -24.31 -10.84
N ILE A 941 7.50 -23.61 -11.30
CA ILE A 941 8.67 -23.27 -10.46
C ILE A 941 8.24 -22.45 -9.26
N GLU A 942 7.43 -21.42 -9.48
CA GLU A 942 6.95 -20.55 -8.41
C GLU A 942 6.01 -21.30 -7.45
N SER A 943 5.16 -22.20 -7.95
CA SER A 943 4.28 -23.05 -7.13
C SER A 943 5.08 -23.97 -6.21
N LYS A 944 6.21 -24.52 -6.68
CA LYS A 944 7.14 -25.29 -5.86
C LYS A 944 7.80 -24.41 -4.79
N ARG A 945 8.20 -23.17 -5.12
CA ARG A 945 8.77 -22.22 -4.17
C ARG A 945 7.77 -21.85 -3.08
N PHE A 946 6.53 -21.56 -3.47
CA PHE A 946 5.43 -21.27 -2.56
C PHE A 946 5.14 -22.43 -1.63
N ARG A 947 5.04 -23.65 -2.17
CA ARG A 947 4.90 -24.88 -1.36
C ARG A 947 6.04 -25.03 -0.35
N ASN A 948 7.30 -24.86 -0.78
CA ASN A 948 8.47 -25.01 0.09
C ASN A 948 8.51 -23.95 1.19
N PHE A 949 8.14 -22.70 0.87
CA PHE A 949 8.00 -21.63 1.85
C PHE A 949 6.96 -22.01 2.92
N LEU A 950 5.77 -22.44 2.49
CA LEU A 950 4.69 -22.84 3.40
C LEU A 950 5.08 -24.01 4.30
N CYS A 951 5.81 -25.01 3.77
CA CYS A 951 6.31 -26.14 4.55
C CYS A 951 7.17 -25.72 5.75
N ASN A 952 7.85 -24.59 5.66
CA ASN A 952 8.76 -24.05 6.69
C ASN A 952 8.09 -23.00 7.59
N GLN A 953 6.86 -22.57 7.26
CA GLN A 953 6.15 -21.56 8.04
C GLN A 953 5.66 -22.09 9.39
N HIS A 954 5.85 -21.27 10.42
CA HIS A 954 5.33 -21.53 11.75
C HIS A 954 3.81 -21.30 11.81
N SER A 955 3.16 -21.79 12.86
CA SER A 955 1.71 -21.62 13.04
C SER A 955 1.42 -20.42 13.95
N TYR A 956 0.67 -19.45 13.44
CA TYR A 956 0.07 -18.36 14.18
C TYR A 956 -1.13 -18.89 15.00
N ARG A 957 -0.92 -19.09 16.30
CA ARG A 957 -1.86 -19.85 17.15
C ARG A 957 -2.87 -18.96 17.87
N LYS A 958 -4.13 -19.36 17.76
CA LYS A 958 -5.29 -18.66 18.33
C LYS A 958 -5.21 -18.40 19.83
N ASN A 959 -4.73 -19.38 20.60
CA ASN A 959 -4.72 -19.30 22.06
C ASN A 959 -3.50 -18.60 22.65
N ILE A 960 -2.59 -18.07 21.82
CA ILE A 960 -1.34 -17.44 22.24
C ILE A 960 -1.26 -16.03 21.66
N GLN A 961 -1.42 -15.89 20.34
CA GLN A 961 -1.11 -14.66 19.63
C GLN A 961 -2.36 -13.88 19.17
N TRP A 962 -3.55 -14.51 19.03
CA TRP A 962 -4.79 -13.84 18.57
C TRP A 962 -5.45 -13.09 19.74
N GLN A 963 -4.84 -11.98 20.16
CA GLN A 963 -5.28 -11.18 21.30
C GLN A 963 -5.86 -9.83 20.87
N SER A 964 -7.16 -9.82 20.51
CA SER A 964 -7.88 -8.61 20.09
C SER A 964 -9.25 -8.48 20.77
N ILE A 965 -9.83 -7.28 20.74
CA ILE A 965 -11.17 -7.01 21.28
C ILE A 965 -12.21 -7.87 20.58
N LYS A 966 -12.19 -7.90 19.23
CA LYS A 966 -13.16 -8.65 18.42
C LYS A 966 -13.07 -10.16 18.68
N HIS A 967 -11.86 -10.70 18.81
CA HIS A 967 -11.68 -12.11 19.15
C HIS A 967 -12.16 -12.44 20.57
N ALA A 968 -11.87 -11.59 21.57
CA ALA A 968 -12.39 -11.75 22.92
C ALA A 968 -13.93 -11.75 22.95
N GLN A 969 -14.58 -10.87 22.19
CA GLN A 969 -16.05 -10.86 22.05
C GLN A 969 -16.59 -12.19 21.52
N PHE A 970 -15.97 -12.77 20.48
CA PHE A 970 -16.37 -14.08 19.94
C PHE A 970 -16.19 -15.21 20.94
N GLN A 971 -15.07 -15.24 21.69
CA GLN A 971 -14.85 -16.26 22.73
C GLN A 971 -15.90 -16.18 23.83
N ILE A 972 -16.18 -14.97 24.32
CA ILE A 972 -17.18 -14.75 25.37
C ILE A 972 -18.58 -15.18 24.87
N LYS A 973 -18.98 -14.79 23.66
CA LYS A 973 -20.26 -15.19 23.07
C LYS A 973 -20.44 -16.71 23.01
N ASN A 974 -19.38 -17.45 22.67
CA ASN A 974 -19.40 -18.92 22.67
C ASN A 974 -19.47 -19.53 24.09
N MET A 975 -19.08 -18.79 25.12
CA MET A 975 -19.06 -19.26 26.51
C MET A 975 -20.34 -18.93 27.30
N ILE A 976 -21.23 -18.07 26.78
CA ILE A 976 -22.49 -17.68 27.46
C ILE A 976 -23.29 -18.91 27.87
N ARG A 977 -23.70 -19.75 26.90
CA ARG A 977 -24.49 -20.96 27.19
C ARG A 977 -23.72 -21.95 28.08
N PRO A 978 -22.45 -22.29 27.81
CA PRO A 978 -21.66 -23.13 28.71
C PRO A 978 -21.64 -22.67 30.16
N ILE A 979 -21.38 -21.39 30.40
CA ILE A 979 -21.32 -20.82 31.76
C ILE A 979 -22.69 -20.89 32.44
N LEU A 980 -23.76 -20.48 31.75
CA LEU A 980 -25.10 -20.44 32.34
C LEU A 980 -25.65 -21.83 32.68
N GLU A 981 -25.42 -22.83 31.82
CA GLU A 981 -25.84 -24.21 32.09
C GLU A 981 -24.98 -24.85 33.20
N THR A 982 -23.70 -24.48 33.31
CA THR A 982 -22.85 -24.86 34.45
C THR A 982 -23.35 -24.24 35.76
N LEU A 983 -23.67 -22.94 35.78
CA LEU A 983 -24.27 -22.27 36.95
C LEU A 983 -25.57 -22.94 37.39
N ARG A 984 -26.45 -23.26 36.43
CA ARG A 984 -27.71 -23.99 36.69
C ARG A 984 -27.45 -25.38 37.26
N ASN A 985 -26.46 -26.12 36.73
CA ASN A 985 -26.12 -27.45 37.23
C ASN A 985 -25.46 -27.42 38.62
N HIS A 986 -24.66 -26.40 38.94
CA HIS A 986 -24.10 -26.21 40.28
C HIS A 986 -25.21 -26.05 41.30
N LEU A 987 -26.21 -25.20 41.03
CA LEU A 987 -27.36 -25.02 41.93
C LEU A 987 -28.14 -26.32 42.14
N ARG A 988 -28.37 -27.10 41.07
CA ARG A 988 -29.00 -28.43 41.17
C ARG A 988 -28.22 -29.35 42.12
N ASN A 989 -26.90 -29.42 41.95
CA ASN A 989 -26.05 -30.29 42.76
C ASN A 989 -25.87 -29.79 44.20
N ILE A 990 -25.90 -28.47 44.44
CA ILE A 990 -25.93 -27.89 45.80
C ILE A 990 -27.21 -28.30 46.53
N ILE A 991 -28.35 -28.32 45.84
CA ILE A 991 -29.66 -28.72 46.40
C ILE A 991 -29.69 -30.24 46.68
N LEU A 992 -29.20 -31.05 45.73
CA LEU A 992 -29.21 -32.52 45.83
C LEU A 992 -28.13 -33.09 46.79
N TYR A 993 -27.18 -32.27 47.24
CA TYR A 993 -26.09 -32.73 48.09
C TYR A 993 -26.58 -33.43 49.37
N ASN A 994 -27.65 -32.92 49.99
CA ASN A 994 -28.19 -33.48 51.23
C ASN A 994 -28.86 -34.85 51.03
N SER A 995 -29.28 -35.19 49.80
CA SER A 995 -29.89 -36.48 49.47
C SER A 995 -28.87 -37.51 48.97
N ASN A 996 -27.55 -37.25 49.09
CA ASN A 996 -26.48 -38.08 48.54
C ASN A 996 -26.67 -38.40 47.04
N SER A 997 -27.22 -37.45 46.28
CA SER A 997 -27.42 -37.61 44.84
C SER A 997 -26.79 -36.45 44.08
N CYS A 998 -26.50 -36.65 42.80
CA CYS A 998 -26.03 -35.59 41.92
C CYS A 998 -26.53 -35.79 40.49
N ILE A 999 -26.47 -34.70 39.73
CA ILE A 999 -26.76 -34.68 38.30
C ILE A 999 -25.48 -34.36 37.56
N LYS A 1000 -25.11 -35.30 36.69
CA LYS A 1000 -24.00 -35.16 35.76
C LYS A 1000 -24.53 -34.60 34.44
N LEU A 1001 -23.89 -33.52 33.99
CA LEU A 1001 -24.16 -32.90 32.71
C LEU A 1001 -23.17 -33.43 31.68
N GLN A 1002 -23.68 -33.88 30.55
CA GLN A 1002 -22.89 -34.30 29.39
C GLN A 1002 -23.26 -33.43 28.18
N ALA A 1003 -22.28 -33.17 27.31
CA ALA A 1003 -22.47 -32.37 26.11
C ALA A 1003 -22.11 -33.18 24.86
N THR A 1004 -23.01 -33.19 23.88
CA THR A 1004 -22.79 -33.89 22.60
C THR A 1004 -22.91 -32.88 21.47
N HIS A 1005 -21.92 -32.84 20.59
CA HIS A 1005 -21.96 -31.97 19.41
C HIS A 1005 -23.09 -32.37 18.46
N THR A 1006 -23.71 -31.40 17.79
CA THR A 1006 -24.68 -31.68 16.72
C THR A 1006 -23.94 -32.09 15.45
N LYS A 1007 -24.55 -32.87 14.55
CA LYS A 1007 -23.91 -33.29 13.29
C LYS A 1007 -24.23 -32.38 12.10
N GLN A 1008 -25.33 -31.62 12.21
CA GLN A 1008 -25.88 -30.75 11.17
C GLN A 1008 -26.40 -29.45 11.79
N SER A 1009 -26.71 -28.45 10.96
CA SER A 1009 -27.29 -27.19 11.44
C SER A 1009 -28.59 -27.45 12.19
N THR A 1010 -28.58 -27.12 13.48
CA THR A 1010 -29.67 -27.45 14.42
C THR A 1010 -30.06 -26.21 15.19
N MET A 1011 -31.35 -25.94 15.28
CA MET A 1011 -31.91 -24.83 16.04
C MET A 1011 -32.61 -25.39 17.29
N ILE A 1012 -32.49 -24.69 18.42
CA ILE A 1012 -33.36 -24.93 19.57
C ILE A 1012 -34.59 -24.02 19.46
N CYS A 1013 -35.77 -24.62 19.63
CA CYS A 1013 -37.04 -23.89 19.64
C CYS A 1013 -37.53 -23.74 21.08
N TYR A 1014 -37.78 -22.49 21.50
CA TYR A 1014 -38.29 -22.19 22.84
C TYR A 1014 -39.82 -22.04 22.91
N ALA A 1015 -40.50 -21.95 21.76
CA ALA A 1015 -41.95 -21.69 21.68
C ALA A 1015 -42.82 -22.96 21.57
N TYR A 1016 -42.25 -24.09 21.12
CA TYR A 1016 -43.02 -25.33 20.98
C TYR A 1016 -43.21 -26.06 22.31
N ASN A 1017 -44.28 -26.86 22.39
CA ASN A 1017 -44.84 -27.57 23.55
C ASN A 1017 -43.83 -28.52 24.26
N ARG A 1018 -42.77 -27.98 24.89
CA ARG A 1018 -41.76 -28.76 25.58
C ARG A 1018 -42.31 -29.27 26.91
N HIS A 1019 -42.17 -30.57 27.14
CA HIS A 1019 -42.59 -31.20 28.38
C HIS A 1019 -41.38 -31.46 29.29
N PRO A 1020 -41.45 -31.11 30.59
CA PRO A 1020 -40.44 -31.46 31.57
C PRO A 1020 -40.24 -32.98 31.62
N LYS A 1021 -38.99 -33.42 31.72
CA LYS A 1021 -38.65 -34.84 31.94
C LYS A 1021 -38.10 -35.03 33.35
N ASN A 1022 -38.48 -36.14 33.97
CA ASN A 1022 -37.99 -36.50 35.29
C ASN A 1022 -36.60 -37.15 35.18
N TYR A 1023 -35.64 -36.66 35.98
CA TYR A 1023 -34.30 -37.21 36.12
C TYR A 1023 -34.05 -37.55 37.59
N GLY A 1024 -34.76 -38.57 38.09
CA GLY A 1024 -34.69 -39.01 39.48
C GLY A 1024 -35.48 -38.10 40.42
N ALA A 1025 -34.77 -37.25 41.17
CA ALA A 1025 -35.38 -36.35 42.16
C ALA A 1025 -35.80 -34.98 41.58
N ILE A 1026 -35.28 -34.59 40.42
CA ILE A 1026 -35.54 -33.27 39.82
C ILE A 1026 -36.13 -33.40 38.42
N TRP A 1027 -36.93 -32.42 38.03
CA TRP A 1027 -37.41 -32.27 36.66
C TRP A 1027 -36.53 -31.30 35.87
N ILE A 1028 -36.24 -31.64 34.62
CA ILE A 1028 -35.43 -30.81 33.71
C ILE A 1028 -36.19 -30.61 32.41
N MET A 1029 -36.11 -29.40 31.87
CA MET A 1029 -36.60 -29.08 30.55
C MET A 1029 -35.55 -29.46 29.49
N PRO A 1030 -35.76 -30.49 28.67
CA PRO A 1030 -34.78 -30.90 27.65
C PRO A 1030 -34.72 -29.91 26.47
N ASP A 1031 -33.61 -29.94 25.74
CA ASP A 1031 -33.49 -29.22 24.45
C ASP A 1031 -34.51 -29.79 23.44
N HIS A 1032 -35.26 -28.92 22.75
CA HIS A 1032 -36.14 -29.30 21.65
C HIS A 1032 -35.58 -28.79 20.33
N LEU A 1033 -35.26 -29.71 19.43
CA LEU A 1033 -34.40 -29.47 18.26
C LEU A 1033 -35.22 -29.43 16.97
N HIS A 1034 -34.97 -28.42 16.14
CA HIS A 1034 -35.44 -28.36 14.77
C HIS A 1034 -34.24 -28.46 13.83
N TYR A 1035 -34.39 -29.18 12.72
CA TYR A 1035 -33.38 -29.27 11.68
C TYR A 1035 -33.80 -28.36 10.52
N SER A 1036 -32.86 -27.59 9.96
CA SER A 1036 -33.17 -26.75 8.79
C SER A 1036 -33.51 -27.65 7.58
N PRO A 1037 -34.61 -27.41 6.83
CA PRO A 1037 -35.39 -26.17 6.75
C PRO A 1037 -36.77 -26.22 7.44
N ASP A 1038 -36.99 -27.01 8.50
CA ASP A 1038 -38.25 -27.05 9.25
C ASP A 1038 -38.45 -25.76 10.09
N MET A 1039 -38.77 -24.67 9.39
CA MET A 1039 -39.02 -23.35 9.96
C MET A 1039 -40.34 -23.37 10.74
N CYS A 1040 -40.24 -23.23 12.05
CA CYS A 1040 -41.39 -23.01 12.91
C CYS A 1040 -41.80 -21.54 12.82
N THR A 1041 -43.05 -21.29 12.42
CA THR A 1041 -43.59 -19.94 12.16
C THR A 1041 -43.89 -19.13 13.43
N SER A 1042 -43.64 -19.66 14.63
CA SER A 1042 -44.23 -19.15 15.87
C SER A 1042 -43.30 -18.87 17.06
N GLY A 1043 -41.96 -18.75 16.91
CA GLY A 1043 -41.13 -18.29 18.05
C GLY A 1043 -39.63 -18.08 17.87
N GLU A 1044 -38.98 -17.55 18.92
CA GLU A 1044 -37.53 -17.34 19.02
C GLU A 1044 -36.77 -18.66 18.87
N GLN A 1045 -36.17 -18.89 17.71
CA GLN A 1045 -35.25 -20.00 17.46
C GLN A 1045 -33.81 -19.52 17.62
N LYS A 1046 -32.97 -20.30 18.33
CA LYS A 1046 -31.52 -20.02 18.42
C LYS A 1046 -30.70 -21.17 17.82
N PRO A 1047 -29.65 -20.91 17.02
CA PRO A 1047 -28.76 -21.95 16.54
C PRO A 1047 -27.97 -22.55 17.70
N ILE A 1048 -27.83 -23.88 17.72
CA ILE A 1048 -27.04 -24.58 18.74
C ILE A 1048 -25.96 -25.46 18.13
N LYS A 1049 -24.80 -25.48 18.79
CA LYS A 1049 -23.62 -26.26 18.40
C LYS A 1049 -23.54 -27.63 19.08
N TYR A 1050 -24.30 -27.80 20.17
CA TYR A 1050 -24.29 -29.01 20.99
C TYR A 1050 -25.62 -29.14 21.75
N THR A 1051 -25.94 -30.37 22.14
CA THR A 1051 -27.08 -30.73 22.98
C THR A 1051 -26.60 -31.16 24.35
N LEU A 1052 -27.46 -30.96 25.34
CA LEU A 1052 -27.18 -31.36 26.72
C LEU A 1052 -27.96 -32.61 27.10
N ASN A 1053 -27.24 -33.56 27.70
CA ASN A 1053 -27.79 -34.77 28.30
C ASN A 1053 -27.53 -34.75 29.81
N TYR A 1054 -28.48 -35.27 30.57
CA TYR A 1054 -28.44 -35.28 32.02
C TYR A 1054 -28.52 -36.72 32.52
N GLU A 1055 -27.69 -37.04 33.50
CA GLU A 1055 -27.65 -38.36 34.13
C GLU A 1055 -27.75 -38.18 35.64
N PHE A 1056 -28.72 -38.83 36.26
CA PHE A 1056 -28.93 -38.79 37.72
C PHE A 1056 -28.16 -39.95 38.37
N LEU A 1057 -27.37 -39.64 39.39
CA LEU A 1057 -26.52 -40.60 40.09
C LEU A 1057 -26.82 -40.57 41.59
N ASN A 1058 -26.98 -41.77 42.20
CA ASN A 1058 -27.17 -41.96 43.64
C ASN A 1058 -25.84 -41.94 44.40
N GLN A 1059 -25.01 -40.93 44.14
CA GLN A 1059 -23.74 -40.71 44.82
C GLN A 1059 -23.52 -39.22 45.06
N LYS A 1060 -22.61 -38.89 45.98
CA LYS A 1060 -22.18 -37.50 46.18
C LYS A 1060 -21.41 -37.00 44.96
N VAL A 1061 -21.44 -35.69 44.76
CA VAL A 1061 -20.53 -34.99 43.84
C VAL A 1061 -19.09 -35.28 44.26
N ASP A 1062 -18.21 -35.55 43.29
CA ASP A 1062 -16.79 -35.83 43.54
C ASP A 1062 -16.04 -34.63 44.18
N GLU A 1063 -16.56 -33.41 43.97
CA GLU A 1063 -16.08 -32.16 44.55
C GLU A 1063 -16.78 -31.83 45.88
N SER A 1064 -16.09 -31.16 46.80
CA SER A 1064 -16.72 -30.75 48.06
C SER A 1064 -17.79 -29.68 47.80
N ILE A 1065 -18.88 -29.67 48.59
CA ILE A 1065 -19.92 -28.63 48.47
C ILE A 1065 -19.38 -27.21 48.69
N LYS A 1066 -18.28 -27.06 49.45
CA LYS A 1066 -17.60 -25.77 49.64
C LYS A 1066 -16.92 -25.29 48.37
N GLU A 1067 -16.22 -26.19 47.67
CA GLU A 1067 -15.57 -25.89 46.38
C GLU A 1067 -16.62 -25.56 45.31
N LEU A 1068 -17.70 -26.34 45.23
CA LEU A 1068 -18.77 -26.12 44.26
C LEU A 1068 -19.47 -24.75 44.45
N LYS A 1069 -19.67 -24.33 45.70
CA LYS A 1069 -20.20 -22.98 46.03
C LYS A 1069 -19.22 -21.87 45.67
N SER A 1070 -17.94 -22.05 45.99
CA SER A 1070 -16.89 -21.09 45.64
C SER A 1070 -16.76 -20.91 44.12
N GLU A 1071 -16.76 -22.02 43.36
CA GLU A 1071 -16.72 -21.98 41.90
C GLU A 1071 -17.98 -21.32 41.32
N HIS A 1072 -19.17 -21.60 41.87
CA HIS A 1072 -20.42 -20.94 41.50
C HIS A 1072 -20.37 -19.41 41.73
N ASP A 1073 -19.88 -18.97 42.89
CA ASP A 1073 -19.77 -17.55 43.23
C ASP A 1073 -18.79 -16.81 42.30
N ASN A 1074 -17.66 -17.44 41.96
CA ASN A 1074 -16.71 -16.88 41.00
C ASN A 1074 -17.28 -16.77 39.58
N LEU A 1075 -18.12 -17.72 39.17
CA LEU A 1075 -18.69 -17.76 37.83
C LEU A 1075 -19.69 -16.62 37.56
N TYR A 1076 -20.58 -16.28 38.50
CA TYR A 1076 -21.52 -15.17 38.27
C TYR A 1076 -20.81 -13.81 38.23
N VAL A 1077 -19.77 -13.63 39.04
CA VAL A 1077 -18.86 -12.48 38.99
C VAL A 1077 -18.20 -12.39 37.61
N THR A 1078 -17.76 -13.53 37.08
CA THR A 1078 -17.17 -13.61 35.73
C THR A 1078 -18.19 -13.25 34.65
N CYS A 1079 -19.44 -13.72 34.75
CA CYS A 1079 -20.53 -13.33 33.84
C CYS A 1079 -20.71 -11.81 33.81
N ALA A 1080 -20.73 -11.15 34.97
CA ALA A 1080 -20.93 -9.70 35.06
C ALA A 1080 -19.77 -8.93 34.43
N LYS A 1081 -18.51 -9.36 34.64
CA LYS A 1081 -17.33 -8.77 33.99
C LYS A 1081 -17.35 -8.94 32.47
N PHE A 1082 -17.72 -10.13 31.98
CA PHE A 1082 -17.89 -10.38 30.55
C PHE A 1082 -19.01 -9.53 29.95
N SER A 1083 -20.15 -9.40 30.60
CA SER A 1083 -21.23 -8.52 30.17
C SER A 1083 -20.80 -7.06 30.11
N TYR A 1084 -20.11 -6.56 31.14
CA TYR A 1084 -19.59 -5.20 31.13
C TYR A 1084 -18.63 -4.96 29.96
N PHE A 1085 -17.70 -5.88 29.72
CA PHE A 1085 -16.79 -5.82 28.57
C PHE A 1085 -17.52 -5.79 27.22
N LEU A 1086 -18.48 -6.71 27.01
CA LEU A 1086 -19.26 -6.76 25.76
C LEU A 1086 -20.07 -5.48 25.56
N MET A 1087 -20.69 -4.94 26.62
CA MET A 1087 -21.47 -3.70 26.56
C MET A 1087 -20.60 -2.47 26.28
N LYS A 1088 -19.36 -2.42 26.81
CA LYS A 1088 -18.42 -1.29 26.59
C LYS A 1088 -17.82 -1.30 25.17
N THR A 1089 -17.67 -2.48 24.57
CA THR A 1089 -16.92 -2.67 23.31
C THR A 1089 -17.78 -2.88 22.07
N SER A 1090 -19.11 -2.94 22.19
CA SER A 1090 -20.02 -3.17 21.06
C SER A 1090 -20.70 -1.86 20.64
N SER A 1091 -20.57 -1.48 19.37
CA SER A 1091 -21.08 -0.20 18.83
C SER A 1091 -22.61 -0.07 18.80
N ASN A 1092 -23.36 -1.19 18.93
CA ASN A 1092 -24.81 -1.23 18.60
C ASN A 1092 -25.73 -2.04 19.53
N SER A 1093 -25.32 -2.53 20.71
CA SER A 1093 -26.24 -3.32 21.57
C SER A 1093 -26.33 -2.80 23.01
N LYS A 1094 -27.49 -2.21 23.36
CA LYS A 1094 -27.88 -1.96 24.78
C LYS A 1094 -28.28 -3.23 25.53
N GLU A 1095 -28.40 -4.37 24.85
CA GLU A 1095 -28.84 -5.62 25.45
C GLU A 1095 -27.73 -6.32 26.26
N ASN A 1096 -28.13 -6.86 27.41
CA ASN A 1096 -27.25 -7.64 28.28
C ASN A 1096 -27.34 -9.13 27.89
N PRO A 1097 -26.29 -9.70 27.25
CA PRO A 1097 -26.38 -11.00 26.60
C PRO A 1097 -26.50 -12.18 27.58
N PHE A 1098 -26.08 -12.01 28.83
CA PHE A 1098 -26.28 -13.03 29.88
C PHE A 1098 -27.66 -12.90 30.54
N LEU A 1099 -28.18 -11.68 30.71
CA LEU A 1099 -29.44 -11.44 31.42
C LEU A 1099 -30.64 -12.03 30.68
N SER A 1100 -30.67 -11.95 29.34
CA SER A 1100 -31.72 -12.56 28.53
C SER A 1100 -31.82 -14.07 28.76
N ASP A 1101 -30.67 -14.77 28.79
CA ASP A 1101 -30.63 -16.21 28.97
C ASP A 1101 -30.84 -16.64 30.44
N ILE A 1102 -30.47 -15.79 31.42
CA ILE A 1102 -30.85 -15.98 32.84
C ILE A 1102 -32.37 -15.92 32.99
N ASN A 1103 -33.02 -14.90 32.42
CA ASN A 1103 -34.47 -14.76 32.45
C ASN A 1103 -35.16 -15.95 31.77
N ARG A 1104 -34.61 -16.45 30.66
CA ARG A 1104 -35.08 -17.67 30.00
C ARG A 1104 -35.02 -18.88 30.94
N ILE A 1105 -33.87 -19.14 31.57
CA ILE A 1105 -33.70 -20.28 32.50
C ILE A 1105 -34.69 -20.20 33.67
N ILE A 1106 -34.92 -19.00 34.23
CA ILE A 1106 -35.93 -18.77 35.29
C ILE A 1106 -37.34 -19.07 34.76
N HIS A 1107 -37.68 -18.63 33.55
CA HIS A 1107 -38.97 -18.89 32.95
C HIS A 1107 -39.22 -20.40 32.74
N GLU A 1108 -38.22 -21.13 32.26
CA GLU A 1108 -38.29 -22.59 32.13
C GLU A 1108 -38.55 -23.26 33.48
N GLU A 1109 -37.86 -22.82 34.54
CA GLU A 1109 -38.02 -23.37 35.88
C GLU A 1109 -39.41 -23.04 36.47
N LYS A 1110 -39.93 -21.83 36.23
CA LYS A 1110 -41.30 -21.46 36.59
C LYS A 1110 -42.34 -22.37 35.93
N TYR A 1111 -42.13 -22.72 34.67
CA TYR A 1111 -43.02 -23.64 33.95
C TYR A 1111 -42.97 -25.07 34.55
N ILE A 1112 -41.78 -25.56 34.93
CA ILE A 1112 -41.63 -26.85 35.62
C ILE A 1112 -42.38 -26.82 36.95
N CYS A 1113 -42.20 -25.78 37.79
CA CYS A 1113 -42.89 -25.69 39.08
C CYS A 1113 -44.42 -25.57 38.96
N ARG A 1114 -44.93 -24.99 37.87
CA ARG A 1114 -46.37 -24.92 37.58
C ARG A 1114 -46.96 -26.28 37.19
N THR A 1115 -46.21 -27.06 36.41
CA THR A 1115 -46.66 -28.38 35.91
C THR A 1115 -46.41 -29.50 36.92
N GLN A 1116 -45.38 -29.38 37.75
CA GLN A 1116 -44.98 -30.36 38.77
C GLN A 1116 -45.16 -29.78 40.17
N THR A 1117 -46.42 -29.58 40.56
CA THR A 1117 -46.81 -28.83 41.77
C THR A 1117 -46.36 -29.44 43.10
N MET A 1118 -45.89 -30.69 43.11
CA MET A 1118 -45.43 -31.40 44.31
C MET A 1118 -43.90 -31.52 44.43
N ASN A 1119 -43.11 -30.96 43.50
CA ASN A 1119 -41.64 -31.06 43.57
C ASN A 1119 -41.01 -29.84 44.27
N ASP A 1120 -40.64 -30.01 45.54
CA ASP A 1120 -40.01 -28.95 46.34
C ASP A 1120 -38.55 -28.65 45.95
N LEU A 1121 -37.84 -29.59 45.32
CA LEU A 1121 -36.45 -29.39 44.90
C LEU A 1121 -36.36 -28.41 43.71
N ASN A 1122 -37.26 -28.52 42.74
CA ASN A 1122 -37.37 -27.55 41.64
C ASN A 1122 -37.79 -26.15 42.14
N ARG A 1123 -38.64 -26.06 43.19
CA ARG A 1123 -38.95 -24.76 43.84
C ARG A 1123 -37.74 -24.14 44.50
N GLN A 1124 -36.93 -24.94 45.20
CA GLN A 1124 -35.67 -24.46 45.77
C GLN A 1124 -34.72 -23.97 44.68
N LEU A 1125 -34.64 -24.67 43.54
CA LEU A 1125 -33.83 -24.24 42.40
C LEU A 1125 -34.31 -22.92 41.82
N LEU A 1126 -35.62 -22.73 41.65
CA LEU A 1126 -36.21 -21.48 41.20
C LEU A 1126 -35.81 -20.30 42.11
N ASN A 1127 -35.97 -20.45 43.42
CA ASN A 1127 -35.59 -19.40 44.39
C ASN A 1127 -34.10 -19.05 44.28
N ARG A 1128 -33.22 -20.07 44.15
CA ARG A 1128 -31.77 -19.85 43.99
C ARG A 1128 -31.41 -19.17 42.66
N LEU A 1129 -32.13 -19.45 41.58
CA LEU A 1129 -31.94 -18.78 40.29
C LEU A 1129 -32.39 -17.31 40.33
N GLU A 1130 -33.47 -17.01 41.06
CA GLU A 1130 -33.91 -15.62 41.29
C GLU A 1130 -32.91 -14.86 42.18
N GLU A 1131 -32.37 -15.47 43.23
CA GLU A 1131 -31.26 -14.93 44.03
C GLU A 1131 -30.02 -14.65 43.18
N LEU A 1132 -29.64 -15.59 42.30
CA LEU A 1132 -28.50 -15.44 41.39
C LEU A 1132 -28.67 -14.23 40.46
N LYS A 1133 -29.87 -14.01 39.93
CA LYS A 1133 -30.18 -12.86 39.07
C LYS A 1133 -29.94 -11.55 39.81
N ILE A 1134 -30.45 -11.42 41.04
CA ILE A 1134 -30.29 -10.21 41.86
C ILE A 1134 -28.80 -9.93 42.10
N LYS A 1135 -28.04 -10.93 42.56
CA LYS A 1135 -26.59 -10.81 42.80
C LYS A 1135 -25.82 -10.40 41.54
N TYR A 1136 -26.18 -10.96 40.39
CA TYR A 1136 -25.59 -10.62 39.11
C TYR A 1136 -25.85 -9.15 38.73
N GLU A 1137 -27.09 -8.67 38.87
CA GLU A 1137 -27.48 -7.29 38.57
C GLU A 1137 -26.80 -6.28 39.51
N GLU A 1138 -26.75 -6.57 40.82
CA GLU A 1138 -26.07 -5.76 41.83
C GLU A 1138 -24.56 -5.63 41.56
N TYR A 1139 -23.89 -6.75 41.25
CA TYR A 1139 -22.46 -6.73 40.97
C TYR A 1139 -22.14 -6.03 39.64
N LEU A 1140 -22.96 -6.23 38.60
CA LEU A 1140 -22.82 -5.50 37.33
C LEU A 1140 -23.00 -3.99 37.52
N HIS A 1141 -23.94 -3.57 38.36
CA HIS A 1141 -24.12 -2.15 38.72
C HIS A 1141 -22.87 -1.60 39.42
N THR A 1142 -22.32 -2.35 40.36
CA THR A 1142 -21.10 -1.98 41.11
C THR A 1142 -19.90 -1.78 40.18
N ILE A 1143 -19.69 -2.69 39.22
CA ILE A 1143 -18.61 -2.54 38.22
C ILE A 1143 -18.81 -1.28 37.38
N LYS A 1144 -20.04 -1.03 36.90
CA LYS A 1144 -20.35 0.17 36.10
C LYS A 1144 -20.08 1.47 36.85
N SER A 1145 -20.30 1.51 38.17
CA SER A 1145 -20.04 2.69 38.99
C SER A 1145 -18.57 2.87 39.40
N SER A 1146 -17.78 1.79 39.42
CA SER A 1146 -16.42 1.80 39.98
C SER A 1146 -15.34 2.45 39.09
N SER A 1147 -15.63 2.83 37.84
CA SER A 1147 -14.63 3.31 36.85
C SER A 1147 -13.45 2.37 36.59
N ASP A 1148 -13.53 1.10 37.04
CA ASP A 1148 -12.49 0.10 36.80
C ASP A 1148 -12.50 -0.35 35.34
N ASP A 1149 -11.51 0.12 34.58
CA ASP A 1149 -11.32 -0.27 33.20
C ASP A 1149 -10.72 -1.69 33.10
N LEU A 1150 -11.56 -2.66 32.72
CA LEU A 1150 -11.11 -4.02 32.40
C LEU A 1150 -10.16 -3.98 31.20
N THR A 1151 -8.88 -4.26 31.43
CA THR A 1151 -7.88 -4.40 30.36
C THR A 1151 -8.13 -5.66 29.53
N LEU A 1152 -7.76 -5.64 28.25
CA LEU A 1152 -7.90 -6.80 27.35
C LEU A 1152 -7.15 -8.03 27.90
N SER A 1153 -5.95 -7.85 28.45
CA SER A 1153 -5.19 -8.92 29.14
C SER A 1153 -5.98 -9.51 30.32
N GLY A 1154 -6.63 -8.67 31.13
CA GLY A 1154 -7.51 -9.11 32.20
C GLY A 1154 -8.66 -9.99 31.71
N ILE A 1155 -9.27 -9.63 30.57
CA ILE A 1155 -10.34 -10.42 29.94
C ILE A 1155 -9.83 -11.78 29.45
N TYR A 1156 -8.67 -11.85 28.79
CA TYR A 1156 -8.09 -13.12 28.37
C TYR A 1156 -7.70 -14.02 29.55
N ASN A 1157 -7.24 -13.44 30.66
CA ASN A 1157 -7.00 -14.18 31.90
C ASN A 1157 -8.30 -14.76 32.47
N LEU A 1158 -9.39 -13.99 32.46
CA LEU A 1158 -10.72 -14.49 32.84
C LEU A 1158 -11.14 -15.65 31.93
N ILE A 1159 -11.08 -15.49 30.60
CA ILE A 1159 -11.43 -16.55 29.65
C ILE A 1159 -10.62 -17.83 29.93
N LYS A 1160 -9.30 -17.70 30.11
CA LYS A 1160 -8.40 -18.83 30.41
C LYS A 1160 -8.76 -19.51 31.74
N SER A 1161 -9.13 -18.73 32.77
CA SER A 1161 -9.57 -19.29 34.05
C SER A 1161 -10.89 -20.04 33.92
N THR A 1162 -11.85 -19.51 33.17
CA THR A 1162 -13.15 -20.13 32.94
C THR A 1162 -13.03 -21.41 32.10
N TYR A 1163 -12.09 -21.48 31.16
CA TYR A 1163 -11.82 -22.70 30.38
C TYR A 1163 -11.32 -23.88 31.25
N LYS A 1164 -10.71 -23.60 32.41
CA LYS A 1164 -10.23 -24.65 33.32
C LYS A 1164 -11.36 -25.37 34.06
N ILE A 1165 -12.53 -24.76 34.15
CA ILE A 1165 -13.70 -25.33 34.83
C ILE A 1165 -14.16 -26.57 34.07
N SER A 1166 -14.21 -27.72 34.76
CA SER A 1166 -14.39 -29.04 34.17
C SER A 1166 -15.65 -29.14 33.29
N MET A 1167 -16.77 -28.63 33.80
CA MET A 1167 -18.08 -28.65 33.16
C MET A 1167 -18.16 -27.77 31.92
N ILE A 1168 -17.50 -26.60 31.97
CA ILE A 1168 -17.42 -25.68 30.84
C ILE A 1168 -16.53 -26.28 29.75
N LYS A 1169 -15.40 -26.88 30.13
CA LYS A 1169 -14.49 -27.57 29.22
C LYS A 1169 -15.18 -28.70 28.45
N ILE A 1170 -16.07 -29.48 29.10
CA ILE A 1170 -16.85 -30.54 28.43
C ILE A 1170 -17.74 -29.95 27.33
N GLN A 1171 -18.46 -28.87 27.63
CA GLN A 1171 -19.32 -28.19 26.66
C GLN A 1171 -18.52 -27.52 25.53
N LEU A 1172 -17.41 -26.85 25.86
CA LEU A 1172 -16.51 -26.25 24.88
C LEU A 1172 -15.85 -27.30 23.98
N ASN A 1173 -15.53 -28.49 24.50
CA ASN A 1173 -15.05 -29.60 23.68
C ASN A 1173 -16.11 -30.08 22.68
N ALA A 1174 -17.40 -30.09 23.07
CA ALA A 1174 -18.48 -30.40 22.14
C ALA A 1174 -18.62 -29.31 21.06
N ILE A 1175 -18.51 -28.02 21.44
CA ILE A 1175 -18.45 -26.91 20.48
C ILE A 1175 -17.27 -27.07 19.53
N ASN A 1176 -16.07 -27.37 20.03
CA ASN A 1176 -14.88 -27.56 19.21
C ASN A 1176 -15.04 -28.76 18.26
N LYS A 1177 -15.66 -29.86 18.70
CA LYS A 1177 -15.98 -31.00 17.84
C LYS A 1177 -16.98 -30.63 16.75
N TYR A 1178 -18.04 -29.90 17.08
CA TYR A 1178 -18.99 -29.36 16.09
C TYR A 1178 -18.28 -28.50 15.03
N GLN A 1179 -17.40 -27.62 15.49
CA GLN A 1179 -16.60 -26.74 14.62
C GLN A 1179 -15.64 -27.54 13.72
N GLN A 1180 -15.00 -28.58 14.26
CA GLN A 1180 -14.18 -29.50 13.47
C GLN A 1180 -15.01 -30.24 12.41
N THR A 1181 -16.19 -30.74 12.77
CA THR A 1181 -17.12 -31.40 11.83
C THR A 1181 -17.59 -30.43 10.74
N LEU A 1182 -17.85 -29.17 11.06
CA LEU A 1182 -18.19 -28.15 10.05
C LEU A 1182 -17.04 -27.88 9.09
N VAL A 1183 -15.82 -27.74 9.60
CA VAL A 1183 -14.63 -27.55 8.75
C VAL A 1183 -14.41 -28.78 7.87
N LEU A 1184 -14.58 -30.00 8.41
CA LEU A 1184 -14.50 -31.26 7.65
C LEU A 1184 -15.62 -31.38 6.59
N ASN A 1185 -16.84 -30.96 6.91
CA ASN A 1185 -17.96 -30.96 5.95
C ASN A 1185 -17.80 -29.93 4.83
N ASN A 1186 -17.03 -28.86 5.08
CA ASN A 1186 -16.70 -27.82 4.11
C ASN A 1186 -15.28 -28.02 3.51
N GLN A 1187 -14.69 -29.20 3.70
CA GLN A 1187 -13.40 -29.57 3.13
C GLN A 1187 -13.59 -30.41 1.86
N HIS A 1188 -13.01 -29.93 0.78
CA HIS A 1188 -12.84 -30.71 -0.44
C HIS A 1188 -11.42 -31.28 -0.44
N GLU A 1189 -11.30 -32.61 -0.26
CA GLU A 1189 -10.01 -33.28 -0.41
C GLU A 1189 -9.65 -33.35 -1.90
N VAL A 1190 -8.53 -32.73 -2.25
CA VAL A 1190 -7.96 -32.76 -3.60
C VAL A 1190 -6.94 -33.89 -3.62
N PHE A 1191 -7.40 -35.07 -4.05
CA PHE A 1191 -6.53 -36.22 -4.21
C PHE A 1191 -5.66 -36.05 -5.45
N ILE A 1192 -4.39 -35.74 -5.22
CA ILE A 1192 -3.35 -35.72 -6.25
C ILE A 1192 -2.67 -37.09 -6.20
N ASP A 1193 -3.30 -38.10 -6.81
CA ASP A 1193 -2.83 -39.49 -6.71
C ASP A 1193 -1.56 -39.68 -7.57
N LYS A 1194 -0.38 -39.74 -6.92
CA LYS A 1194 0.88 -40.13 -7.56
C LYS A 1194 1.17 -41.59 -7.24
N THR A 1195 0.62 -42.50 -8.03
CA THR A 1195 1.23 -43.82 -8.20
C THR A 1195 2.39 -43.71 -9.20
N CYS A 1196 3.49 -43.07 -8.79
CA CYS A 1196 4.85 -43.47 -9.13
C CYS A 1196 5.88 -42.59 -8.40
N SER A 1197 6.76 -43.30 -7.71
CA SER A 1197 8.01 -42.91 -7.07
C SER A 1197 8.91 -42.00 -7.89
#